data_AF-A0A8H7LQ67-F1
#
_entry.id   AF-A0A8H7LQ67-F1
#
_cell.length_a   1.000
_cell.length_b   1.000
_cell.length_c   1.000
_cell.angle_alpha   90.00
_cell.angle_beta   90.00
_cell.angle_gamma   90.00
#
_symmetry.space_group_name_H-M   'P 1'
#
loop_
_entity.id
_entity.type
_entity.pdbx_description
1 polymer ?
#
loop_
_entity_poly.entity_id
_entity_poly.type
_entity_poly.pdbx_seq_one_letter_code
_entity_poly.pdbx_strand_id
1 'polypeptide(L)'
;MWLVTTPQLSIPFISFATVVPTGQIALPANETWKRHRRLTGPSMSRRYLERMSGRIASAANDMARLWEAKIRVVGSAAFNADLDLQLATMDAIVNITMGSPLGCVETAHNALPAEVIQSNGIVHLPQFNLPPLHEALRAMMESIERASGSPFPMLSARLFTYTSPVWRKQYKLLSSFLSNAISCSREREAILGNKGEGLATDADCVLDMIIQREAREGAEAFGKGEMLDELMTYVFAGQDTTAASLAWLVKFLPQDPEIQLRLHNEVCNVFGPGTESDEFLDFNLLDDHIRVPILEAVVAETLRCAGVASLTGRELTQDEIILDRVVPKGTQLMFTTSLMSTNQPEWGPDAKKWRPSRWLTPEGAFNRSAGTSIPFGLGQRSCFGQRLAVLQVKMFVATMSRAFFFKPVPSEVDVWRDIPAISRAGKNGDGLFADFVAHTVSIHGPISQVRFTPATGKNDTAHLRYTRLYKILLGWHRLVIVNDKAEMERIILREKITDTSARLRSVFATVLPNSQISLPANEIWKKHRRLSGPSMSRRYLERMSERIVAGANDLVGLWQAKYTLVGCSAFDPVLDFHLATMDGIVNVTLGHSIGCMKHAYDALPSSVQYSSSVVHFPPVDPPLLYKSGKFIVKEVERSLQSPFPVLTTWLFTYTSLTWWKHYNFIASFFTTAIAQARERETELGEAKQGLSTNADSVLDMIVQREGREGEEAFGKENLLDELIMYILAGQDSTAVSLSWLFKYLSTNANVQRQLHDEMCAVFGPSEESNNLDFDLLDNSERVPILESVVAETMRCAGVAAIIARDRERQLRVLIPTSDIVLFSVLQDEVILGRHVPKGAQLMFTTKLMSQSETEWGPDAKAWRPNRWLNSDGAFNRLAGPSIPFGAGQRSCFGQRLAILQLKTYLAIISRAFFFKPVPPEVDDWGVVEVVTSRPRMCYVSLERWDPKNGS
;
A
#
# COMPACT_ATOMS: atom_id res chain seq x y z
N MET A 1 27.94 11.80 -43.76
CA MET A 1 27.71 10.41 -44.21
C MET A 1 28.06 9.41 -43.09
N TRP A 2 27.36 9.49 -41.94
CA TRP A 2 27.56 8.62 -40.76
C TRP A 2 26.23 8.44 -39.98
N LEU A 3 25.09 8.50 -40.68
CA LEU A 3 23.73 8.41 -40.12
C LEU A 3 23.06 7.05 -40.37
N VAL A 4 23.81 6.08 -40.90
CA VAL A 4 23.32 4.74 -41.24
C VAL A 4 24.38 3.72 -40.81
N THR A 5 24.26 3.15 -39.60
CA THR A 5 24.83 1.86 -39.15
C THR A 5 24.67 1.60 -37.65
N THR A 6 24.50 2.62 -36.81
CA THR A 6 24.14 2.39 -35.39
C THR A 6 22.75 1.74 -35.34
N PRO A 7 22.57 0.60 -34.64
CA PRO A 7 21.24 0.06 -34.40
C PRO A 7 20.41 1.08 -33.62
N GLN A 8 19.09 0.99 -33.77
CA GLN A 8 18.18 1.75 -32.92
C GLN A 8 18.37 1.29 -31.46
N LEU A 9 18.18 2.24 -30.54
CA LEU A 9 18.36 2.06 -29.11
C LEU A 9 17.20 2.76 -28.41
N SER A 10 16.58 2.07 -27.45
CA SER A 10 15.47 2.65 -26.67
C SER A 10 15.87 3.95 -25.96
N ILE A 11 14.91 4.86 -25.83
CA ILE A 11 15.09 6.22 -25.26
C ILE A 11 15.85 6.21 -23.92
N PRO A 12 15.63 5.26 -22.98
CA PRO A 12 16.46 5.16 -21.76
C PRO A 12 17.95 4.92 -21.98
N PHE A 13 18.37 4.08 -22.94
CA PHE A 13 19.81 3.81 -23.18
C PHE A 13 20.54 5.05 -23.71
N ILE A 14 19.83 5.84 -24.52
CA ILE A 14 20.32 7.06 -25.15
C ILE A 14 20.80 8.11 -24.14
N SER A 15 20.08 8.30 -23.02
CA SER A 15 20.41 9.36 -22.04
C SER A 15 21.60 9.03 -21.14
N PHE A 16 21.81 7.76 -20.76
CA PHE A 16 22.98 7.37 -19.95
C PHE A 16 24.27 7.28 -20.78
N ALA A 17 24.17 6.99 -22.08
CA ALA A 17 25.30 6.82 -22.99
C ALA A 17 26.17 8.08 -23.21
N THR A 18 25.79 9.24 -22.65
CA THR A 18 26.61 10.47 -22.67
C THR A 18 27.33 10.77 -21.36
N VAL A 19 27.08 10.00 -20.30
CA VAL A 19 27.81 10.11 -19.02
C VAL A 19 28.61 8.84 -18.74
N VAL A 20 28.07 7.66 -19.04
CA VAL A 20 28.74 6.35 -18.85
C VAL A 20 28.61 5.49 -20.12
N PRO A 21 29.21 5.91 -21.26
CA PRO A 21 29.03 5.28 -22.57
C PRO A 21 29.34 3.78 -22.62
N THR A 22 30.24 3.30 -21.78
CA THR A 22 30.63 1.89 -21.69
C THR A 22 30.12 1.17 -20.43
N GLY A 23 29.49 1.88 -19.48
CA GLY A 23 28.90 1.27 -18.28
C GLY A 23 27.71 0.37 -18.61
N GLN A 24 27.48 -0.68 -17.80
CA GLN A 24 26.47 -1.71 -18.12
C GLN A 24 25.01 -1.19 -18.28
N ILE A 25 24.73 0.02 -17.81
CA ILE A 25 23.42 0.69 -17.95
C ILE A 25 23.18 1.24 -19.36
N ALA A 26 24.24 1.64 -20.08
CA ALA A 26 24.16 2.21 -21.43
C ALA A 26 24.35 1.15 -22.54
N LEU A 27 25.15 0.11 -22.29
CA LEU A 27 25.43 -0.96 -23.25
C LEU A 27 24.16 -1.71 -23.69
N PRO A 28 24.06 -2.19 -24.96
CA PRO A 28 23.04 -3.16 -25.39
C PRO A 28 23.28 -4.55 -24.77
N ALA A 29 22.34 -5.49 -24.90
CA ALA A 29 22.41 -6.83 -24.27
C ALA A 29 23.35 -7.82 -25.00
N ASN A 30 24.58 -7.40 -25.28
CA ASN A 30 25.61 -8.16 -26.01
C ASN A 30 26.61 -8.86 -25.06
N GLU A 31 27.63 -9.53 -25.60
CA GLU A 31 28.66 -10.18 -24.77
C GLU A 31 29.50 -9.20 -23.93
N THR A 32 29.72 -7.95 -24.38
CA THR A 32 30.37 -6.93 -23.53
C THR A 32 29.56 -6.70 -22.26
N TRP A 33 28.25 -6.49 -22.40
CA TRP A 33 27.35 -6.32 -21.25
C TRP A 33 27.27 -7.58 -20.37
N LYS A 34 27.30 -8.79 -20.96
CA LYS A 34 27.38 -10.03 -20.17
C LYS A 34 28.72 -10.16 -19.43
N ARG A 35 29.84 -9.79 -20.05
CA ARG A 35 31.18 -9.74 -19.43
C ARG A 35 31.18 -8.81 -18.22
N HIS A 36 30.65 -7.58 -18.35
CA HIS A 36 30.53 -6.64 -17.22
C HIS A 36 29.83 -7.30 -16.02
N ARG A 37 28.77 -8.07 -16.25
CA ARG A 37 28.05 -8.81 -15.19
C ARG A 37 28.78 -10.03 -14.66
N ARG A 38 29.53 -10.76 -15.50
CA ARG A 38 30.39 -11.88 -15.05
C ARG A 38 31.52 -11.36 -14.16
N LEU A 39 32.12 -10.22 -14.50
CA LEU A 39 33.14 -9.51 -13.73
C LEU A 39 32.61 -9.03 -12.38
N THR A 40 31.60 -8.16 -12.40
CA THR A 40 31.08 -7.50 -11.19
C THR A 40 30.22 -8.40 -10.31
N GLY A 41 29.61 -9.46 -10.85
CA GLY A 41 28.65 -10.32 -10.16
C GLY A 41 28.96 -10.69 -8.69
N PRO A 42 30.21 -11.00 -8.31
CA PRO A 42 30.56 -11.27 -6.91
C PRO A 42 30.29 -10.12 -5.92
N SER A 43 30.25 -8.85 -6.35
CA SER A 43 29.88 -7.71 -5.49
C SER A 43 28.41 -7.73 -5.06
N MET A 44 27.61 -8.58 -5.68
CA MET A 44 26.21 -8.85 -5.34
C MET A 44 26.03 -10.24 -4.73
N SER A 45 27.12 -10.91 -4.31
CA SER A 45 27.07 -12.16 -3.55
C SER A 45 26.78 -11.89 -2.06
N ARG A 46 26.13 -12.85 -1.38
CA ARG A 46 25.80 -12.73 0.06
C ARG A 46 27.04 -12.47 0.91
N ARG A 47 28.08 -13.29 0.76
CA ARG A 47 29.37 -13.18 1.47
C ARG A 47 30.12 -11.85 1.23
N TYR A 48 29.92 -11.21 0.09
CA TYR A 48 30.49 -9.88 -0.17
C TYR A 48 29.70 -8.80 0.58
N LEU A 49 28.38 -8.82 0.44
CA LEU A 49 27.47 -7.85 1.07
C LEU A 49 27.51 -7.93 2.60
N GLU A 50 27.69 -9.13 3.14
CA GLU A 50 27.94 -9.41 4.55
C GLU A 50 29.10 -8.59 5.13
N ARG A 51 30.27 -8.60 4.45
CA ARG A 51 31.43 -7.79 4.85
C ARG A 51 31.21 -6.29 4.63
N MET A 52 30.43 -5.89 3.61
CA MET A 52 30.15 -4.47 3.36
C MET A 52 29.16 -3.85 4.36
N SER A 53 28.44 -4.66 5.14
CA SER A 53 27.45 -4.20 6.11
C SER A 53 27.98 -3.12 7.07
N GLY A 54 29.15 -3.31 7.68
CA GLY A 54 29.74 -2.33 8.60
C GLY A 54 30.00 -0.95 7.97
N ARG A 55 30.39 -0.90 6.68
CA ARG A 55 30.61 0.36 5.94
C ARG A 55 29.31 1.15 5.75
N ILE A 56 28.20 0.44 5.61
CA ILE A 56 26.85 1.00 5.49
C ILE A 56 26.34 1.44 6.86
N ALA A 57 26.54 0.60 7.89
CA ALA A 57 26.17 0.89 9.27
C ALA A 57 26.81 2.19 9.79
N SER A 58 28.08 2.45 9.45
CA SER A 58 28.73 3.74 9.76
C SER A 58 27.94 4.92 9.19
N ALA A 59 27.71 4.96 7.88
CA ALA A 59 27.00 6.07 7.23
C ALA A 59 25.56 6.25 7.76
N ALA A 60 24.90 5.16 8.17
CA ALA A 60 23.61 5.20 8.87
C ALA A 60 23.72 5.85 10.26
N ASN A 61 24.70 5.45 11.06
CA ASN A 61 24.95 5.96 12.42
C ASN A 61 25.39 7.42 12.38
N ASP A 62 26.23 7.81 11.43
CA ASP A 62 26.70 9.19 11.25
C ASP A 62 25.57 10.13 10.85
N MET A 63 24.62 9.66 10.02
CA MET A 63 23.40 10.42 9.71
C MET A 63 22.48 10.57 10.93
N ALA A 64 22.44 9.58 11.83
CA ALA A 64 21.72 9.72 13.09
C ALA A 64 22.39 10.77 14.00
N ARG A 65 23.72 10.74 14.16
CA ARG A 65 24.49 11.76 14.89
C ARG A 65 24.21 13.18 14.36
N LEU A 66 24.17 13.36 13.04
CA LEU A 66 23.78 14.63 12.40
C LEU A 66 22.40 15.13 12.83
N TRP A 67 21.41 14.24 12.96
CA TRP A 67 20.05 14.64 13.33
C TRP A 67 19.82 14.79 14.82
N GLU A 68 20.50 14.03 15.67
CA GLU A 68 20.56 14.32 17.10
C GLU A 68 21.11 15.74 17.35
N ALA A 69 22.15 16.13 16.62
CA ALA A 69 22.69 17.50 16.67
C ALA A 69 21.68 18.54 16.16
N LYS A 70 21.03 18.31 15.00
CA LYS A 70 20.00 19.22 14.49
C LYS A 70 18.82 19.39 15.45
N ILE A 71 18.35 18.33 16.09
CA ILE A 71 17.27 18.39 17.09
C ILE A 71 17.66 19.27 18.30
N ARG A 72 18.92 19.22 18.75
CA ARG A 72 19.41 20.14 19.80
C ARG A 72 19.39 21.60 19.37
N VAL A 73 19.63 21.89 18.09
CA VAL A 73 19.62 23.26 17.53
C VAL A 73 18.20 23.79 17.27
N VAL A 74 17.29 22.99 16.70
CA VAL A 74 15.95 23.45 16.27
C VAL A 74 14.82 23.10 17.26
N GLY A 75 15.12 22.32 18.30
CA GLY A 75 14.16 21.88 19.31
C GLY A 75 13.05 20.99 18.73
N SER A 76 11.85 21.55 18.60
CA SER A 76 10.66 20.85 18.06
C SER A 76 10.23 21.32 16.67
N ALA A 77 10.98 22.24 16.06
CA ALA A 77 10.69 22.77 14.72
C ALA A 77 11.01 21.76 13.60
N ALA A 78 10.37 21.94 12.45
CA ALA A 78 10.66 21.18 11.24
C ALA A 78 11.87 21.75 10.50
N PHE A 79 12.71 20.87 9.91
CA PHE A 79 13.81 21.23 9.03
C PHE A 79 13.77 20.40 7.73
N ASN A 80 14.49 20.83 6.68
CA ASN A 80 14.59 20.05 5.44
C ASN A 80 15.71 19.00 5.55
N ALA A 81 15.34 17.73 5.34
CA ALA A 81 16.24 16.57 5.45
C ALA A 81 16.71 16.00 4.09
N ASP A 82 16.16 16.47 2.95
CA ASP A 82 16.47 15.95 1.60
C ASP A 82 17.98 15.91 1.30
N LEU A 83 18.68 17.00 1.62
CA LEU A 83 20.12 17.12 1.42
C LEU A 83 20.91 16.11 2.28
N ASP A 84 20.55 15.93 3.54
CA ASP A 84 21.26 15.03 4.46
C ASP A 84 21.25 13.58 3.93
N LEU A 85 20.12 13.18 3.35
CA LEU A 85 19.87 11.83 2.84
C LEU A 85 20.63 11.58 1.53
N GLN A 86 20.80 12.61 0.70
CA GLN A 86 21.70 12.59 -0.46
C GLN A 86 23.18 12.51 -0.07
N LEU A 87 23.57 13.14 1.05
CA LEU A 87 24.95 13.15 1.55
C LEU A 87 25.32 11.85 2.29
N ALA A 88 24.40 11.27 3.06
CA ALA A 88 24.67 10.00 3.76
C ALA A 88 24.71 8.79 2.82
N THR A 89 23.81 8.75 1.82
CA THR A 89 23.84 7.69 0.81
C THR A 89 25.03 7.81 -0.14
N MET A 90 25.52 9.03 -0.37
CA MET A 90 26.82 9.27 -1.02
C MET A 90 27.96 8.62 -0.23
N ASP A 91 28.09 8.97 1.06
CA ASP A 91 29.14 8.42 1.91
C ASP A 91 29.06 6.88 1.95
N ALA A 92 27.86 6.30 2.02
CA ALA A 92 27.65 4.85 1.94
C ALA A 92 28.12 4.24 0.61
N ILE A 93 27.59 4.68 -0.55
CA ILE A 93 27.91 4.06 -1.84
C ILE A 93 29.39 4.24 -2.21
N VAL A 94 29.99 5.40 -1.89
CA VAL A 94 31.41 5.64 -2.14
C VAL A 94 32.28 4.79 -1.20
N ASN A 95 31.91 4.64 0.07
CA ASN A 95 32.61 3.77 1.01
C ASN A 95 32.58 2.29 0.58
N ILE A 96 31.42 1.79 0.13
CA ILE A 96 31.28 0.43 -0.43
C ILE A 96 32.12 0.27 -1.71
N THR A 97 32.11 1.27 -2.59
CA THR A 97 32.71 1.13 -3.93
C THR A 97 34.23 1.34 -3.90
N MET A 98 34.72 2.29 -3.10
CA MET A 98 36.13 2.75 -3.05
C MET A 98 36.90 2.38 -1.78
N GLY A 99 36.21 2.00 -0.70
CA GLY A 99 36.82 1.66 0.60
C GLY A 99 36.92 2.81 1.62
N SER A 100 36.41 4.01 1.30
CA SER A 100 36.35 5.16 2.19
C SER A 100 35.16 6.07 1.87
N PRO A 101 34.48 6.67 2.88
CA PRO A 101 33.47 7.71 2.65
C PRO A 101 34.12 9.03 2.18
N LEU A 102 33.30 10.05 1.88
CA LEU A 102 33.77 11.39 1.52
C LEU A 102 33.73 12.38 2.70
N GLY A 103 33.06 12.04 3.80
CA GLY A 103 32.86 12.94 4.95
C GLY A 103 31.75 13.98 4.72
N CYS A 104 30.78 13.67 3.85
CA CYS A 104 29.68 14.57 3.52
C CYS A 104 28.80 14.88 4.75
N VAL A 105 28.47 13.85 5.53
CA VAL A 105 27.64 13.96 6.74
C VAL A 105 28.38 14.67 7.87
N GLU A 106 29.67 14.39 8.04
CA GLU A 106 30.54 15.08 9.02
C GLU A 106 30.66 16.58 8.70
N THR A 107 30.85 16.93 7.42
CA THR A 107 30.87 18.32 6.95
C THR A 107 29.54 19.03 7.26
N ALA A 108 28.40 18.35 7.10
CA ALA A 108 27.09 18.89 7.43
C ALA A 108 26.87 19.07 8.95
N HIS A 109 27.42 18.18 9.78
CA HIS A 109 27.36 18.26 11.24
C HIS A 109 28.17 19.44 11.77
N ASN A 110 29.41 19.58 11.27
CA ASN A 110 30.34 20.62 11.70
C ASN A 110 29.96 22.03 11.21
N ALA A 111 28.95 22.15 10.34
CA ALA A 111 28.38 23.41 9.87
C ALA A 111 27.11 23.86 10.63
N LEU A 112 26.67 23.13 11.66
CA LEU A 112 25.53 23.53 12.48
C LEU A 112 25.86 24.75 13.38
N PRO A 113 24.92 25.68 13.59
CA PRO A 113 25.14 26.84 14.44
C PRO A 113 25.20 26.43 15.92
N ALA A 114 26.03 27.12 16.70
CA ALA A 114 26.20 26.87 18.14
C ALA A 114 25.05 27.42 19.02
N GLU A 115 24.22 28.32 18.48
CA GLU A 115 23.08 28.91 19.19
C GLU A 115 21.78 28.16 18.88
N VAL A 116 20.93 27.97 19.90
CA VAL A 116 19.67 27.22 19.78
C VAL A 116 18.58 28.12 19.21
N ILE A 117 18.02 27.74 18.06
CA ILE A 117 16.99 28.48 17.34
C ILE A 117 15.61 27.93 17.75
N GLN A 118 15.12 28.36 18.92
CA GLN A 118 13.77 28.00 19.37
C GLN A 118 12.71 28.76 18.57
N SER A 119 11.95 28.04 17.74
CA SER A 119 10.87 28.58 16.92
C SER A 119 9.73 27.57 16.78
N ASN A 120 8.48 28.05 16.73
CA ASN A 120 7.31 27.22 16.46
C ASN A 120 7.01 27.26 14.95
N GLY A 121 7.47 26.27 14.19
CA GLY A 121 7.24 26.18 12.75
C GLY A 121 8.38 25.50 11.98
N ILE A 122 8.87 26.15 10.94
CA ILE A 122 10.07 25.74 10.18
C ILE A 122 11.30 26.46 10.74
N VAL A 123 12.43 25.76 10.85
CA VAL A 123 13.75 26.38 10.91
C VAL A 123 14.51 26.06 9.62
N HIS A 124 14.78 27.10 8.83
CA HIS A 124 15.70 27.02 7.69
C HIS A 124 17.14 27.16 8.20
N LEU A 125 17.80 26.02 8.41
CA LEU A 125 19.23 25.99 8.77
C LEU A 125 20.08 26.63 7.65
N PRO A 126 21.22 27.28 7.99
CA PRO A 126 22.10 27.91 7.02
C PRO A 126 22.66 26.90 6.02
N GLN A 127 22.82 27.32 4.76
CA GLN A 127 23.45 26.50 3.73
C GLN A 127 24.97 26.50 3.91
N PHE A 128 25.57 25.31 3.86
CA PHE A 128 27.01 25.09 3.91
C PHE A 128 27.56 24.70 2.53
N ASN A 129 28.86 24.89 2.32
CA ASN A 129 29.52 24.51 1.08
C ASN A 129 29.50 22.99 0.91
N LEU A 130 28.88 22.51 -0.17
CA LEU A 130 28.78 21.08 -0.44
C LEU A 130 30.14 20.52 -0.90
N PRO A 131 30.45 19.24 -0.59
CA PRO A 131 31.63 18.57 -1.13
C PRO A 131 31.62 18.66 -2.68
N PRO A 132 32.70 19.13 -3.34
CA PRO A 132 32.70 19.35 -4.79
C PRO A 132 32.35 18.11 -5.63
N LEU A 133 32.57 16.91 -5.09
CA LEU A 133 32.20 15.66 -5.75
C LEU A 133 30.67 15.44 -5.77
N HIS A 134 29.94 15.90 -4.74
CA HIS A 134 28.47 15.85 -4.70
C HIS A 134 27.83 16.82 -5.68
N GLU A 135 28.34 18.06 -5.76
CA GLU A 135 27.92 18.99 -6.82
C GLU A 135 28.19 18.42 -8.22
N ALA A 136 29.33 17.73 -8.39
CA ALA A 136 29.68 17.12 -9.65
C ALA A 136 28.75 15.98 -10.04
N LEU A 137 28.33 15.15 -9.07
CA LEU A 137 27.42 14.03 -9.30
C LEU A 137 26.01 14.53 -9.67
N ARG A 138 25.47 15.47 -8.89
CA ARG A 138 24.19 16.15 -9.20
C ARG A 138 24.21 16.78 -10.60
N ALA A 139 25.30 17.46 -10.98
CA ALA A 139 25.43 18.08 -12.29
C ALA A 139 25.43 17.10 -13.47
N MET A 140 25.79 15.82 -13.28
CA MET A 140 25.64 14.80 -14.32
C MET A 140 24.19 14.27 -14.36
N MET A 141 23.55 14.06 -13.21
CA MET A 141 22.17 13.59 -13.15
C MET A 141 21.19 14.62 -13.74
N GLU A 142 21.37 15.91 -13.45
CA GLU A 142 20.67 17.00 -14.15
C GLU A 142 20.90 16.98 -15.67
N SER A 143 22.06 16.53 -16.16
CA SER A 143 22.34 16.43 -17.59
C SER A 143 21.58 15.28 -18.27
N ILE A 144 21.41 14.16 -17.56
CA ILE A 144 20.62 13.00 -17.99
C ILE A 144 19.13 13.35 -17.99
N GLU A 145 18.64 14.08 -16.99
CA GLU A 145 17.26 14.57 -16.92
C GLU A 145 16.95 15.56 -18.05
N ARG A 146 17.77 16.61 -18.23
CA ARG A 146 17.62 17.61 -19.30
C ARG A 146 17.72 16.99 -20.69
N ALA A 147 18.50 15.93 -20.86
CA ALA A 147 18.52 15.14 -22.09
C ALA A 147 17.21 14.35 -22.28
N SER A 148 16.73 13.67 -21.23
CA SER A 148 15.55 12.79 -21.30
C SER A 148 14.24 13.55 -21.49
N GLY A 149 14.14 14.79 -21.00
CA GLY A 149 13.02 15.69 -21.25
C GLY A 149 13.05 16.41 -22.62
N SER A 150 14.11 16.22 -23.42
CA SER A 150 14.28 16.86 -24.71
C SER A 150 13.58 16.08 -25.84
N PRO A 151 13.00 16.73 -26.86
CA PRO A 151 12.48 16.04 -28.05
C PRO A 151 13.58 15.35 -28.88
N PHE A 152 14.86 15.68 -28.66
CA PHE A 152 16.00 15.04 -29.34
C PHE A 152 17.11 14.64 -28.35
N PRO A 153 16.90 13.62 -27.47
CA PRO A 153 17.79 13.36 -26.34
C PRO A 153 19.28 13.16 -26.71
N MET A 154 19.58 12.37 -27.75
CA MET A 154 20.95 12.16 -28.24
C MET A 154 21.68 13.48 -28.61
N LEU A 155 20.97 14.39 -29.28
CA LEU A 155 21.54 15.66 -29.73
C LEU A 155 21.66 16.64 -28.55
N SER A 156 20.60 16.72 -27.74
CA SER A 156 20.55 17.54 -26.52
C SER A 156 21.69 17.19 -25.56
N ALA A 157 21.89 15.90 -25.30
CA ALA A 157 22.96 15.41 -24.43
C ALA A 157 24.35 15.71 -25.01
N ARG A 158 24.62 15.34 -26.27
CA ARG A 158 25.93 15.58 -26.91
C ARG A 158 26.27 17.07 -27.03
N LEU A 159 25.28 17.93 -27.29
CA LEU A 159 25.48 19.37 -27.27
C LEU A 159 25.76 19.86 -25.86
N PHE A 160 25.03 19.40 -24.84
CA PHE A 160 25.25 19.82 -23.45
C PHE A 160 26.64 19.44 -22.94
N THR A 161 27.09 18.20 -23.17
CA THR A 161 28.42 17.73 -22.75
C THR A 161 29.56 18.42 -23.51
N TYR A 162 29.36 18.78 -24.78
CA TYR A 162 30.36 19.49 -25.59
C TYR A 162 30.40 21.01 -25.32
N THR A 163 29.26 21.64 -25.03
CA THR A 163 29.19 23.10 -24.85
C THR A 163 29.44 23.52 -23.41
N SER A 164 28.86 22.84 -22.41
CA SER A 164 28.95 23.26 -21.01
C SER A 164 30.37 23.14 -20.45
N PRO A 165 31.02 24.26 -20.05
CA PRO A 165 32.32 24.20 -19.38
C PRO A 165 32.18 23.70 -17.94
N VAL A 166 31.04 23.98 -17.29
CA VAL A 166 30.72 23.53 -15.93
C VAL A 166 30.59 22.01 -15.91
N TRP A 167 29.79 21.42 -16.81
CA TRP A 167 29.66 19.96 -16.91
C TRP A 167 31.02 19.29 -17.14
N ARG A 168 31.85 19.82 -18.05
CA ARG A 168 33.20 19.28 -18.31
C ARG A 168 34.14 19.41 -17.10
N LYS A 169 34.04 20.49 -16.31
CA LYS A 169 34.78 20.63 -15.04
C LYS A 169 34.36 19.55 -14.04
N GLN A 170 33.06 19.36 -13.85
CA GLN A 170 32.50 18.39 -12.91
C GLN A 170 32.76 16.93 -13.33
N TYR A 171 32.57 16.61 -14.62
CA TYR A 171 32.91 15.28 -15.16
C TYR A 171 34.41 15.00 -15.04
N LYS A 172 35.28 16.00 -15.26
CA LYS A 172 36.73 15.85 -15.06
C LYS A 172 37.07 15.59 -13.60
N LEU A 173 36.45 16.30 -12.65
CA LEU A 173 36.65 16.10 -11.22
C LEU A 173 36.33 14.65 -10.82
N LEU A 174 35.16 14.15 -11.24
CA LEU A 174 34.72 12.77 -10.98
C LEU A 174 35.60 11.71 -11.62
N SER A 175 35.88 11.83 -12.91
CA SER A 175 36.75 10.88 -13.62
C SER A 175 38.16 10.87 -13.04
N SER A 176 38.68 12.01 -12.58
CA SER A 176 39.98 12.10 -11.92
C SER A 176 39.98 11.43 -10.54
N PHE A 177 38.96 11.68 -9.71
CA PHE A 177 38.78 11.03 -8.40
C PHE A 177 38.76 9.50 -8.52
N LEU A 178 37.90 8.96 -9.39
CA LEU A 178 37.79 7.51 -9.60
C LEU A 178 39.05 6.91 -10.26
N SER A 179 39.70 7.60 -11.19
CA SER A 179 40.95 7.12 -11.81
C SER A 179 42.11 7.05 -10.79
N ASN A 180 42.18 8.01 -9.86
CA ASN A 180 43.15 7.97 -8.77
C ASN A 180 42.88 6.78 -7.84
N ALA A 181 41.62 6.56 -7.45
CA ALA A 181 41.25 5.41 -6.62
C ALA A 181 41.62 4.07 -7.27
N ILE A 182 41.31 3.90 -8.58
CA ILE A 182 41.70 2.70 -9.36
C ILE A 182 43.22 2.49 -9.32
N SER A 183 43.99 3.55 -9.46
CA SER A 183 45.47 3.49 -9.46
C SER A 183 45.98 3.03 -8.10
N CYS A 184 45.55 3.67 -7.01
CA CYS A 184 45.96 3.31 -5.65
C CYS A 184 45.52 1.90 -5.24
N SER A 185 44.36 1.42 -5.71
CA SER A 185 43.92 0.03 -5.46
C SER A 185 44.81 -0.99 -6.18
N ARG A 186 45.19 -0.74 -7.44
CA ARG A 186 46.14 -1.59 -8.18
C ARG A 186 47.54 -1.58 -7.56
N GLU A 187 47.99 -0.44 -7.05
CA GLU A 187 49.25 -0.33 -6.29
C GLU A 187 49.22 -1.16 -5.00
N ARG A 188 48.12 -1.13 -4.24
CA ARG A 188 47.94 -1.97 -3.03
C ARG A 188 48.03 -3.46 -3.36
N GLU A 189 47.31 -3.94 -4.39
CA GLU A 189 47.35 -5.36 -4.78
C GLU A 189 48.77 -5.79 -5.21
N ALA A 190 49.48 -4.96 -5.98
CA ALA A 190 50.85 -5.25 -6.38
C ALA A 190 51.82 -5.34 -5.18
N ILE A 191 51.71 -4.40 -4.22
CA ILE A 191 52.54 -4.38 -3.01
C ILE A 191 52.27 -5.61 -2.12
N LEU A 192 51.01 -6.01 -1.99
CA LEU A 192 50.60 -7.13 -1.14
C LEU A 192 50.90 -8.49 -1.80
N GLY A 193 50.66 -8.63 -3.11
CA GLY A 193 51.03 -9.82 -3.88
C GLY A 193 52.53 -10.13 -3.80
N ASN A 194 53.38 -9.09 -3.83
CA ASN A 194 54.83 -9.22 -3.66
C ASN A 194 55.27 -9.71 -2.26
N LYS A 195 54.38 -9.70 -1.26
CA LYS A 195 54.64 -10.28 0.08
C LYS A 195 54.15 -11.74 0.21
N GLY A 196 53.47 -12.28 -0.79
CA GLY A 196 52.69 -13.51 -0.67
C GLY A 196 51.34 -13.33 0.05
N GLU A 197 51.05 -12.10 0.50
CA GLU A 197 49.87 -11.72 1.29
C GLU A 197 48.96 -10.77 0.49
N GLY A 198 48.74 -11.07 -0.80
CA GLY A 198 47.86 -10.28 -1.68
C GLY A 198 46.52 -9.94 -1.01
N LEU A 199 45.93 -8.77 -1.31
CA LEU A 199 44.70 -8.25 -0.66
C LEU A 199 43.73 -9.40 -0.35
N ALA A 200 43.25 -9.52 0.88
CA ALA A 200 42.54 -10.72 1.34
C ALA A 200 41.43 -11.16 0.35
N THR A 201 41.26 -12.47 0.16
CA THR A 201 40.32 -13.11 -0.82
C THR A 201 38.87 -12.63 -0.73
N ASP A 202 38.60 -11.92 0.35
CA ASP A 202 37.44 -11.24 0.84
C ASP A 202 37.69 -9.72 0.79
N ALA A 203 37.85 -9.19 -0.42
CA ALA A 203 38.15 -7.78 -0.71
C ALA A 203 37.24 -6.74 -0.03
N ASP A 204 37.82 -5.67 0.52
CA ASP A 204 37.14 -4.68 1.37
C ASP A 204 36.33 -3.59 0.67
N CYS A 205 36.37 -3.49 -0.66
CA CYS A 205 35.50 -2.62 -1.45
C CYS A 205 35.30 -3.18 -2.87
N VAL A 206 34.35 -2.64 -3.64
CA VAL A 206 34.01 -3.17 -4.98
C VAL A 206 35.21 -3.05 -5.92
N LEU A 207 35.93 -1.93 -5.83
CA LEU A 207 37.12 -1.66 -6.62
C LEU A 207 38.23 -2.68 -6.37
N ASP A 208 38.61 -2.88 -5.09
CA ASP A 208 39.61 -3.88 -4.72
C ASP A 208 39.18 -5.29 -5.14
N MET A 209 37.87 -5.61 -5.03
CA MET A 209 37.32 -6.91 -5.45
C MET A 209 37.47 -7.18 -6.95
N ILE A 210 37.22 -6.17 -7.78
CA ILE A 210 37.41 -6.28 -9.24
C ILE A 210 38.91 -6.46 -9.55
N ILE A 211 39.79 -5.69 -8.91
CA ILE A 211 41.23 -5.68 -9.18
C ILE A 211 41.92 -6.98 -8.73
N GLN A 212 41.60 -7.52 -7.56
CA GLN A 212 42.07 -8.87 -7.15
C GLN A 212 41.67 -9.94 -8.17
N ARG A 213 40.47 -9.82 -8.74
CA ARG A 213 39.89 -10.84 -9.61
C ARG A 213 40.49 -10.80 -11.02
N GLU A 214 40.75 -9.60 -11.54
CA GLU A 214 41.60 -9.40 -12.72
C GLU A 214 43.02 -9.99 -12.52
N ALA A 215 43.56 -9.93 -11.30
CA ALA A 215 44.91 -10.41 -11.00
C ALA A 215 45.03 -11.94 -10.77
N ARG A 216 44.01 -12.60 -10.20
CA ARG A 216 44.14 -13.98 -9.66
C ARG A 216 43.41 -15.08 -10.42
N GLU A 217 42.19 -14.83 -10.90
CA GLU A 217 41.38 -15.90 -11.49
C GLU A 217 41.71 -16.17 -12.97
N GLY A 218 42.58 -15.38 -13.59
CA GLY A 218 42.72 -15.35 -15.05
C GLY A 218 41.42 -14.94 -15.76
N ALA A 219 40.52 -14.28 -15.03
CA ALA A 219 39.17 -13.95 -15.46
C ALA A 219 39.16 -12.89 -16.58
N GLU A 220 38.02 -12.78 -17.26
CA GLU A 220 37.77 -11.67 -18.18
C GLU A 220 38.00 -10.32 -17.47
N ALA A 221 38.81 -9.43 -18.04
CA ALA A 221 39.11 -8.11 -17.47
C ALA A 221 38.30 -6.98 -18.13
N PHE A 222 38.26 -5.81 -17.48
CA PHE A 222 37.63 -4.62 -18.06
C PHE A 222 38.50 -3.98 -19.15
N GLY A 223 37.85 -3.57 -20.24
CA GLY A 223 38.46 -2.80 -21.32
C GLY A 223 38.77 -1.35 -20.93
N LYS A 224 39.45 -0.64 -21.84
CA LYS A 224 39.90 0.74 -21.62
C LYS A 224 38.71 1.69 -21.37
N GLY A 225 38.58 2.17 -20.14
CA GLY A 225 37.51 3.06 -19.70
C GLY A 225 36.30 2.33 -19.11
N GLU A 226 36.10 1.05 -19.41
CA GLU A 226 34.94 0.27 -18.95
C GLU A 226 34.85 0.22 -17.42
N MET A 227 35.98 0.00 -16.74
CA MET A 227 36.05 0.03 -15.27
C MET A 227 35.67 1.42 -14.70
N LEU A 228 36.06 2.51 -15.36
CA LEU A 228 35.77 3.87 -14.90
C LEU A 228 34.27 4.18 -15.03
N ASP A 229 33.69 3.90 -16.20
CA ASP A 229 32.26 4.09 -16.45
C ASP A 229 31.39 3.16 -15.58
N GLU A 230 31.87 1.94 -15.27
CA GLU A 230 31.18 1.01 -14.39
C GLU A 230 31.23 1.50 -12.93
N LEU A 231 32.37 1.98 -12.42
CA LEU A 231 32.46 2.56 -11.07
C LEU A 231 31.68 3.88 -10.95
N MET A 232 31.65 4.70 -12.02
CA MET A 232 30.69 5.81 -12.12
C MET A 232 29.25 5.31 -12.06
N THR A 233 28.90 4.25 -12.78
CA THR A 233 27.55 3.66 -12.77
C THR A 233 27.15 3.21 -11.36
N TYR A 234 28.08 2.66 -10.56
CA TYR A 234 27.84 2.33 -9.15
C TYR A 234 27.51 3.57 -8.32
N VAL A 235 28.31 4.64 -8.42
CA VAL A 235 28.08 5.86 -7.62
C VAL A 235 26.79 6.57 -8.06
N PHE A 236 26.57 6.79 -9.36
CA PHE A 236 25.35 7.44 -9.87
C PHE A 236 24.07 6.65 -9.58
N ALA A 237 24.03 5.37 -9.98
CA ALA A 237 22.84 4.56 -9.83
C ALA A 237 22.63 4.11 -8.38
N GLY A 238 23.69 4.10 -7.56
CA GLY A 238 23.62 3.73 -6.14
C GLY A 238 23.35 4.90 -5.19
N GLN A 239 23.80 6.13 -5.49
CA GLN A 239 23.50 7.32 -4.68
C GLN A 239 22.04 7.74 -4.86
N ASP A 240 21.70 8.46 -5.93
CA ASP A 240 20.44 9.20 -6.05
C ASP A 240 19.20 8.31 -5.94
N THR A 241 19.28 7.05 -6.38
CA THR A 241 18.17 6.10 -6.24
C THR A 241 17.94 5.72 -4.78
N THR A 242 19.01 5.53 -4.01
CA THR A 242 18.98 5.28 -2.56
C THR A 242 18.67 6.57 -1.79
N ALA A 243 19.18 7.73 -2.23
CA ALA A 243 18.89 9.02 -1.63
C ALA A 243 17.41 9.36 -1.73
N ALA A 244 16.81 9.25 -2.91
CA ALA A 244 15.38 9.44 -3.10
C ALA A 244 14.56 8.36 -2.37
N SER A 245 15.06 7.12 -2.33
CA SER A 245 14.51 6.06 -1.47
C SER A 245 14.43 6.54 -0.01
N LEU A 246 15.52 7.10 0.55
CA LEU A 246 15.56 7.64 1.91
C LEU A 246 14.86 9.02 2.09
N ALA A 247 14.73 9.84 1.05
CA ALA A 247 14.07 11.15 1.13
C ALA A 247 12.56 10.99 1.33
N TRP A 248 11.95 10.16 0.50
CA TRP A 248 10.58 9.70 0.73
C TRP A 248 10.50 8.90 2.04
N LEU A 249 11.52 8.12 2.43
CA LEU A 249 11.56 7.42 3.73
C LEU A 249 11.20 8.35 4.88
N VAL A 250 11.79 9.54 4.89
CA VAL A 250 11.53 10.60 5.87
C VAL A 250 10.20 11.33 5.64
N LYS A 251 9.76 11.61 4.41
CA LYS A 251 8.43 12.26 4.18
C LYS A 251 7.27 11.39 4.65
N PHE A 252 7.48 10.09 4.61
CA PHE A 252 6.50 9.10 5.01
C PHE A 252 6.61 8.79 6.51
N LEU A 253 7.79 8.51 7.06
CA LEU A 253 8.06 8.24 8.49
C LEU A 253 7.13 8.88 9.55
N PRO A 254 6.78 10.17 9.44
CA PRO A 254 5.81 10.85 10.30
C PRO A 254 4.37 10.37 10.35
N GLN A 255 3.77 9.95 9.24
CA GLN A 255 2.30 9.94 9.11
C GLN A 255 1.64 8.71 9.79
N ASP A 256 2.42 7.95 10.56
CA ASP A 256 2.08 6.65 11.13
C ASP A 256 2.96 6.29 12.37
N PRO A 257 2.41 6.02 13.58
CA PRO A 257 3.22 5.93 14.80
C PRO A 257 3.46 4.56 15.48
N GLU A 258 2.53 3.59 15.51
CA GLU A 258 2.74 2.30 16.24
C GLU A 258 3.63 1.34 15.47
N ILE A 259 3.65 1.49 14.16
CA ILE A 259 4.75 1.17 13.27
C ILE A 259 6.08 1.64 13.84
N GLN A 260 6.18 2.91 14.17
CA GLN A 260 7.41 3.56 14.54
C GLN A 260 7.89 2.92 15.83
N LEU A 261 6.93 2.63 16.72
CA LEU A 261 7.09 1.76 17.88
C LEU A 261 7.42 0.29 17.53
N ARG A 262 6.87 -0.36 16.50
CA ARG A 262 7.07 -1.80 16.20
C ARG A 262 8.42 -2.23 15.61
N LEU A 263 9.05 -1.50 14.68
CA LEU A 263 10.47 -1.77 14.30
C LEU A 263 11.41 -1.16 15.31
N HIS A 264 11.01 -0.09 16.02
CA HIS A 264 11.77 0.28 17.21
C HIS A 264 11.80 -0.93 18.15
N ASN A 265 10.66 -1.53 18.47
CA ASN A 265 10.56 -2.74 19.28
C ASN A 265 11.32 -3.93 18.68
N GLU A 266 11.18 -4.29 17.38
CA GLU A 266 12.02 -5.39 16.84
C GLU A 266 13.49 -5.04 16.85
N VAL A 267 13.90 -3.91 16.30
CA VAL A 267 15.34 -3.63 16.17
C VAL A 267 15.96 -3.46 17.55
N CYS A 268 15.21 -2.97 18.54
CA CYS A 268 15.62 -2.97 19.93
C CYS A 268 15.57 -4.37 20.59
N ASN A 269 14.69 -5.29 20.15
CA ASN A 269 14.63 -6.68 20.61
C ASN A 269 15.67 -7.61 19.94
N VAL A 270 16.11 -7.28 18.71
CA VAL A 270 17.01 -8.09 17.87
C VAL A 270 18.44 -7.54 17.88
N PHE A 271 18.62 -6.22 18.00
CA PHE A 271 19.91 -5.52 17.98
C PHE A 271 20.13 -4.56 19.17
N GLY A 272 19.24 -4.56 20.18
CA GLY A 272 19.38 -3.78 21.42
C GLY A 272 18.80 -2.35 21.37
N PRO A 273 18.26 -1.83 22.50
CA PRO A 273 17.72 -0.48 22.57
C PRO A 273 18.79 0.61 22.53
N GLY A 274 18.47 1.73 21.87
CA GLY A 274 19.30 2.95 21.86
C GLY A 274 20.48 2.93 20.86
N THR A 275 21.22 4.04 20.83
CA THR A 275 22.36 4.34 19.95
C THR A 275 23.69 4.50 20.71
N GLU A 276 23.71 4.25 22.02
CA GLU A 276 24.90 4.46 22.88
C GLU A 276 26.00 3.39 22.67
N SER A 277 25.67 2.29 22.00
CA SER A 277 26.61 1.27 21.54
C SER A 277 27.04 1.53 20.08
N ASP A 278 28.35 1.64 19.82
CA ASP A 278 28.92 1.59 18.45
C ASP A 278 28.80 0.18 17.79
N GLU A 279 28.05 -0.75 18.41
CA GLU A 279 27.78 -2.08 17.87
C GLU A 279 26.94 -1.99 16.59
N PHE A 280 27.55 -2.37 15.47
CA PHE A 280 26.91 -2.41 14.17
C PHE A 280 25.80 -3.48 14.12
N LEU A 281 24.78 -3.23 13.31
CA LEU A 281 23.69 -4.17 13.06
C LEU A 281 24.22 -5.44 12.38
N ASP A 282 24.18 -6.58 13.07
CA ASP A 282 24.65 -7.88 12.56
C ASP A 282 23.99 -8.23 11.22
N PHE A 283 24.81 -8.50 10.19
CA PHE A 283 24.30 -8.78 8.85
C PHE A 283 23.42 -10.04 8.76
N ASN A 284 23.72 -11.10 9.51
CA ASN A 284 22.95 -12.34 9.42
C ASN A 284 21.59 -12.22 10.10
N LEU A 285 21.50 -11.51 11.23
CA LEU A 285 20.23 -11.08 11.80
C LEU A 285 19.47 -10.17 10.83
N LEU A 286 20.17 -9.23 10.18
CA LEU A 286 19.58 -8.28 9.24
C LEU A 286 19.07 -8.94 7.95
N ASP A 287 19.77 -9.95 7.41
CA ASP A 287 19.42 -10.70 6.20
C ASP A 287 18.44 -11.86 6.47
N ASP A 288 18.28 -12.28 7.74
CA ASP A 288 17.27 -13.26 8.14
C ASP A 288 15.88 -12.64 8.21
N HIS A 289 15.19 -12.72 7.07
CA HIS A 289 13.79 -12.39 6.84
C HIS A 289 12.76 -13.08 7.78
N ILE A 290 13.17 -13.98 8.69
CA ILE A 290 12.31 -14.60 9.74
C ILE A 290 12.62 -14.02 11.13
N ARG A 291 13.83 -13.50 11.37
CA ARG A 291 14.22 -12.79 12.61
C ARG A 291 14.00 -11.30 12.55
N VAL A 292 14.21 -10.74 11.37
CA VAL A 292 13.82 -9.39 11.05
C VAL A 292 12.74 -9.37 9.98
N PRO A 293 11.55 -9.98 10.20
CA PRO A 293 10.39 -9.55 9.44
C PRO A 293 10.33 -8.03 9.54
N ILE A 294 10.34 -7.48 10.79
CA ILE A 294 10.11 -6.07 11.14
C ILE A 294 11.05 -5.11 10.38
N LEU A 295 12.17 -5.60 9.81
CA LEU A 295 13.12 -4.89 8.92
C LEU A 295 13.25 -5.35 7.45
N GLU A 296 13.12 -6.63 7.09
CA GLU A 296 13.17 -7.05 5.67
C GLU A 296 11.96 -6.52 4.93
N ALA A 297 10.81 -6.68 5.59
CA ALA A 297 9.66 -5.89 5.28
C ALA A 297 9.82 -4.44 5.79
N VAL A 298 11.02 -3.87 5.73
CA VAL A 298 11.26 -2.43 5.57
C VAL A 298 11.92 -2.06 4.25
N VAL A 299 12.45 -3.01 3.47
CA VAL A 299 13.40 -2.64 2.40
C VAL A 299 13.39 -3.50 1.15
N ALA A 300 13.09 -4.78 1.26
CA ALA A 300 12.26 -5.39 0.22
C ALA A 300 10.88 -4.72 0.16
N GLU A 301 10.63 -3.70 1.00
CA GLU A 301 10.33 -2.42 0.36
C GLU A 301 10.98 -1.08 0.85
N THR A 302 12.00 -0.47 0.19
CA THR A 302 12.22 1.04 0.21
C THR A 302 12.65 1.68 -1.16
N LEU A 303 12.48 0.99 -2.30
CA LEU A 303 12.87 1.29 -3.70
C LEU A 303 11.81 1.09 -4.87
N ARG A 304 11.03 -0.02 -5.02
CA ARG A 304 9.72 -0.11 -5.80
C ARG A 304 8.76 1.04 -5.57
N CYS A 305 9.02 1.95 -4.66
CA CYS A 305 8.08 2.98 -4.31
C CYS A 305 8.72 4.30 -4.05
N ALA A 306 9.79 4.54 -4.78
CA ALA A 306 10.40 5.84 -4.86
C ALA A 306 9.95 6.60 -6.11
N GLY A 307 9.22 5.98 -7.04
CA GLY A 307 9.02 6.56 -8.38
C GLY A 307 10.31 6.69 -9.21
N VAL A 308 11.46 6.39 -8.59
CA VAL A 308 12.83 6.61 -9.05
C VAL A 308 13.14 5.92 -10.37
N ALA A 309 12.89 4.62 -10.48
CA ALA A 309 13.07 3.84 -11.69
C ALA A 309 11.71 3.44 -12.27
N SER A 310 10.87 4.43 -12.57
CA SER A 310 9.43 4.29 -12.91
C SER A 310 9.15 3.76 -14.33
N LEU A 311 10.15 3.66 -15.19
CA LEU A 311 9.98 3.22 -16.58
C LEU A 311 11.20 2.41 -17.04
N THR A 312 10.99 1.28 -17.70
CA THR A 312 12.05 0.51 -18.36
C THR A 312 11.65 0.16 -19.79
N GLY A 313 12.51 0.52 -20.75
CA GLY A 313 12.30 0.28 -22.17
C GLY A 313 12.90 -1.05 -22.65
N ARG A 314 12.30 -1.67 -23.66
CA ARG A 314 12.90 -2.73 -24.48
C ARG A 314 12.62 -2.41 -25.95
N GLU A 315 13.48 -2.88 -26.84
CA GLU A 315 13.28 -2.78 -28.28
C GLU A 315 13.13 -4.19 -28.86
N LEU A 316 12.16 -4.37 -29.77
CA LEU A 316 11.97 -5.66 -30.45
C LEU A 316 13.07 -5.91 -31.48
N THR A 317 13.89 -6.94 -31.26
CA THR A 317 14.97 -7.36 -32.18
C THR A 317 14.48 -8.14 -33.41
N GLN A 318 13.22 -8.56 -33.40
CA GLN A 318 12.50 -9.31 -34.43
C GLN A 318 11.01 -8.91 -34.41
N ASP A 319 10.25 -9.24 -35.45
CA ASP A 319 8.79 -9.13 -35.39
C ASP A 319 8.25 -10.14 -34.36
N GLU A 320 7.33 -9.72 -33.49
CA GLU A 320 6.90 -10.53 -32.35
C GLU A 320 5.38 -10.49 -32.14
N ILE A 321 4.79 -11.60 -31.70
CA ILE A 321 3.32 -11.67 -31.47
C ILE A 321 3.03 -11.28 -30.02
N ILE A 322 2.51 -10.07 -29.82
CA ILE A 322 2.19 -9.52 -28.50
C ILE A 322 0.68 -9.32 -28.42
N LEU A 323 0.02 -10.03 -27.50
CA LEU A 323 -1.43 -9.99 -27.27
C LEU A 323 -2.23 -10.19 -28.57
N ASP A 324 -1.96 -11.30 -29.24
CA ASP A 324 -2.63 -11.76 -30.48
C ASP A 324 -2.42 -10.83 -31.70
N ARG A 325 -1.40 -9.96 -31.66
CA ARG A 325 -1.08 -8.99 -32.71
C ARG A 325 0.40 -9.05 -33.07
N VAL A 326 0.71 -9.01 -34.36
CA VAL A 326 2.09 -8.83 -34.83
C VAL A 326 2.54 -7.40 -34.52
N VAL A 327 3.63 -7.28 -33.75
CA VAL A 327 4.28 -6.02 -33.42
C VAL A 327 5.66 -6.03 -34.10
N PRO A 328 5.95 -5.11 -35.05
CA PRO A 328 7.17 -5.17 -35.84
C PRO A 328 8.47 -4.95 -35.05
N LYS A 329 9.56 -5.49 -35.59
CA LYS A 329 10.95 -5.20 -35.24
C LYS A 329 11.21 -3.69 -35.17
N GLY A 330 12.04 -3.28 -34.20
CA GLY A 330 12.33 -1.87 -33.91
C GLY A 330 11.27 -1.17 -33.05
N THR A 331 10.11 -1.80 -32.79
CA THR A 331 9.11 -1.25 -31.88
C THR A 331 9.65 -1.15 -30.46
N GLN A 332 9.46 0.01 -29.84
CA GLN A 332 9.80 0.27 -28.46
C GLN A 332 8.66 -0.19 -27.54
N LEU A 333 8.94 -1.18 -26.69
CA LEU A 333 8.05 -1.64 -25.63
C LEU A 333 8.41 -0.90 -24.34
N MET A 334 7.47 -0.11 -23.84
CA MET A 334 7.63 0.65 -22.59
C MET A 334 6.96 -0.09 -21.44
N PHE A 335 7.77 -0.75 -20.62
CA PHE A 335 7.35 -1.36 -19.36
C PHE A 335 7.49 -0.32 -18.27
N THR A 336 6.43 0.43 -18.07
CA THR A 336 6.20 1.25 -16.89
C THR A 336 6.29 0.35 -15.66
N THR A 337 7.45 0.26 -15.01
CA THR A 337 7.66 -0.43 -13.71
C THR A 337 6.83 0.25 -12.62
N SER A 338 6.72 1.58 -12.74
CA SER A 338 5.61 2.37 -12.20
C SER A 338 4.30 1.70 -12.55
N LEU A 339 3.81 1.81 -13.80
CA LEU A 339 2.60 1.10 -14.23
C LEU A 339 2.64 -0.45 -14.27
N MET A 340 3.41 -1.09 -13.38
CA MET A 340 3.35 -2.50 -13.03
C MET A 340 3.06 -2.69 -11.55
N SER A 341 3.81 -2.06 -10.62
CA SER A 341 3.62 -2.41 -9.20
C SER A 341 2.49 -1.70 -8.46
N THR A 342 1.51 -1.15 -9.18
CA THR A 342 0.09 -1.12 -8.79
C THR A 342 -0.87 -1.43 -9.94
N ASN A 343 -0.42 -2.14 -11.02
CA ASN A 343 -1.15 -2.44 -12.30
C ASN A 343 -2.53 -3.03 -12.13
N GLN A 344 -3.17 -3.48 -13.19
CA GLN A 344 -4.50 -4.08 -13.08
C GLN A 344 -4.52 -5.54 -12.49
N PRO A 345 -3.48 -6.42 -12.56
CA PRO A 345 -3.50 -7.84 -12.06
C PRO A 345 -2.69 -8.43 -10.82
N GLU A 346 -1.88 -7.70 -10.02
CA GLU A 346 -0.54 -8.13 -9.46
C GLU A 346 0.00 -7.55 -8.08
N TRP A 347 -0.68 -6.59 -7.45
CA TRP A 347 -0.25 -5.50 -6.52
C TRP A 347 -1.55 -4.88 -5.83
N GLY A 348 -1.65 -4.02 -4.81
CA GLY A 348 -2.75 -4.01 -3.79
C GLY A 348 -3.72 -2.82 -3.66
N PRO A 349 -4.81 -2.83 -2.85
CA PRO A 349 -5.85 -1.78 -2.93
C PRO A 349 -5.34 -0.46 -2.40
N ASP A 350 -4.51 -0.52 -1.36
CA ASP A 350 -3.19 0.09 -1.13
C ASP A 350 -2.58 0.96 -2.23
N ALA A 351 -2.84 0.64 -3.50
CA ALA A 351 -2.33 1.07 -4.82
C ALA A 351 -1.87 2.50 -5.00
N LYS A 352 -2.23 3.44 -4.13
CA LYS A 352 -1.77 4.83 -4.13
C LYS A 352 -1.83 5.53 -2.75
N LYS A 353 -1.70 4.82 -1.61
CA LYS A 353 -0.74 5.25 -0.54
C LYS A 353 0.85 4.51 -0.46
N TRP A 354 0.55 4.19 0.88
CA TRP A 354 1.31 4.04 2.15
C TRP A 354 1.03 2.84 3.07
N ARG A 355 0.22 1.82 2.70
CA ARG A 355 -0.14 0.71 3.62
C ARG A 355 0.93 -0.38 3.74
N PRO A 356 1.57 -0.63 4.87
CA PRO A 356 2.61 -1.63 5.03
C PRO A 356 2.28 -3.02 4.49
N SER A 357 1.07 -3.51 4.77
CA SER A 357 1.00 -4.90 5.23
C SER A 357 0.94 -5.95 4.14
N ARG A 358 2.14 -6.29 3.64
CA ARG A 358 2.35 -7.08 2.42
C ARG A 358 3.48 -8.14 2.21
N TRP A 359 4.79 -7.84 2.20
CA TRP A 359 5.88 -8.86 2.06
C TRP A 359 6.12 -9.71 3.30
N LEU A 360 5.06 -10.14 3.91
CA LEU A 360 5.07 -11.01 5.05
C LEU A 360 3.71 -11.69 4.97
N THR A 361 3.07 -11.75 6.09
CA THR A 361 2.33 -12.86 6.58
C THR A 361 1.49 -12.24 7.72
N PRO A 362 0.32 -12.78 8.07
CA PRO A 362 -0.43 -12.46 9.28
C PRO A 362 0.23 -13.30 10.36
N GLU A 363 1.56 -13.24 10.46
CA GLU A 363 2.29 -14.41 10.89
C GLU A 363 3.70 -14.12 11.45
N GLY A 364 4.70 -13.65 10.72
CA GLY A 364 6.02 -13.30 11.26
C GLY A 364 7.24 -13.81 10.52
N ALA A 365 7.07 -14.68 9.53
CA ALA A 365 8.08 -14.71 8.47
C ALA A 365 7.86 -13.53 7.53
N PHE A 366 8.82 -13.26 6.68
CA PHE A 366 8.65 -12.50 5.45
C PHE A 366 8.18 -13.38 4.29
N ASN A 367 7.48 -12.77 3.34
CA ASN A 367 6.92 -13.36 2.12
C ASN A 367 7.55 -12.63 0.94
N ARG A 368 8.47 -13.28 0.23
CA ARG A 368 9.13 -12.69 -0.94
C ARG A 368 8.26 -12.73 -2.19
N SER A 369 7.29 -13.64 -2.23
CA SER A 369 6.33 -13.75 -3.33
C SER A 369 5.30 -12.62 -3.36
N ALA A 370 5.40 -11.63 -2.45
CA ALA A 370 4.62 -10.37 -2.26
C ALA A 370 4.07 -9.63 -3.51
N GLY A 371 4.44 -10.03 -4.72
CA GLY A 371 3.78 -9.66 -5.95
C GLY A 371 4.73 -9.73 -7.14
N THR A 372 4.27 -9.21 -8.29
CA THR A 372 5.08 -9.14 -9.52
C THR A 372 6.15 -8.04 -9.46
N SER A 373 7.23 -8.27 -8.70
CA SER A 373 8.00 -7.14 -8.12
C SER A 373 9.18 -6.79 -8.98
N ILE A 374 8.99 -5.75 -9.78
CA ILE A 374 9.98 -5.38 -10.79
C ILE A 374 10.59 -4.00 -10.56
N PRO A 375 10.91 -3.58 -9.32
CA PRO A 375 11.45 -2.24 -9.10
C PRO A 375 12.87 -2.06 -9.61
N PHE A 376 13.56 -3.18 -9.65
CA PHE A 376 14.84 -3.36 -10.30
C PHE A 376 14.64 -3.88 -11.73
N GLY A 377 13.42 -4.14 -12.20
CA GLY A 377 13.13 -4.80 -13.48
C GLY A 377 13.37 -6.32 -13.46
N LEU A 378 13.02 -6.99 -14.57
CA LEU A 378 13.14 -8.45 -14.74
C LEU A 378 13.97 -8.87 -15.95
N GLY A 379 14.28 -10.18 -15.96
CA GLY A 379 15.05 -10.86 -16.98
C GLY A 379 16.53 -10.46 -16.92
N GLN A 380 17.22 -10.58 -18.05
CA GLN A 380 18.63 -10.21 -18.15
C GLN A 380 18.88 -8.74 -17.75
N ARG A 381 17.91 -7.84 -17.99
CA ARG A 381 18.00 -6.40 -17.65
C ARG A 381 17.31 -6.03 -16.33
N SER A 382 17.29 -6.93 -15.35
CA SER A 382 17.09 -6.55 -13.94
C SER A 382 18.28 -5.71 -13.44
N CYS A 383 18.09 -4.90 -12.40
CA CYS A 383 19.10 -3.99 -11.88
C CYS A 383 20.21 -4.79 -11.23
N PHE A 384 21.45 -4.44 -11.59
CA PHE A 384 22.62 -5.11 -11.08
C PHE A 384 22.73 -4.92 -9.54
N GLY A 385 22.57 -3.69 -9.07
CA GLY A 385 22.74 -3.33 -7.66
C GLY A 385 21.62 -3.77 -6.70
N GLN A 386 20.64 -4.58 -7.13
CA GLN A 386 19.42 -4.89 -6.36
C GLN A 386 19.71 -5.32 -4.91
N ARG A 387 20.63 -6.26 -4.70
CA ARG A 387 20.94 -6.78 -3.36
C ARG A 387 21.67 -5.74 -2.49
N LEU A 388 22.60 -4.98 -3.08
CA LEU A 388 23.31 -3.92 -2.38
C LEU A 388 22.38 -2.77 -1.99
N ALA A 389 21.48 -2.36 -2.89
CA ALA A 389 20.51 -1.30 -2.61
C ALA A 389 19.53 -1.70 -1.51
N VAL A 390 19.08 -2.97 -1.50
CA VAL A 390 18.28 -3.52 -0.40
C VAL A 390 19.09 -3.59 0.90
N LEU A 391 20.35 -4.03 0.89
CA LEU A 391 21.16 -4.00 2.12
C LEU A 391 21.37 -2.58 2.64
N GLN A 392 21.81 -1.64 1.79
CA GLN A 392 22.13 -0.27 2.17
C GLN A 392 20.98 0.35 2.96
N VAL A 393 19.80 0.29 2.34
CA VAL A 393 18.61 0.85 2.91
C VAL A 393 18.23 0.16 4.22
N LYS A 394 18.39 -1.17 4.40
CA LYS A 394 18.06 -1.88 5.68
C LYS A 394 18.82 -1.33 6.87
N MET A 395 20.06 -0.93 6.67
CA MET A 395 20.89 -0.46 7.78
C MET A 395 20.58 0.99 8.14
N PHE A 396 20.44 1.88 7.14
CA PHE A 396 19.90 3.25 7.34
C PHE A 396 18.59 3.21 8.12
N VAL A 397 17.64 2.43 7.62
CA VAL A 397 16.32 2.19 8.19
C VAL A 397 16.36 1.75 9.65
N ALA A 398 17.12 0.70 9.97
CA ALA A 398 17.16 0.15 11.32
C ALA A 398 17.76 1.16 12.31
N THR A 399 18.90 1.75 11.99
CA THR A 399 19.55 2.78 12.81
C THR A 399 18.62 3.98 13.05
N MET A 400 18.02 4.54 11.99
CA MET A 400 17.09 5.67 12.09
C MET A 400 15.88 5.38 13.00
N SER A 401 15.46 4.11 13.12
CA SER A 401 14.36 3.71 14.01
C SER A 401 14.73 3.32 15.42
N ARG A 402 15.99 2.94 15.69
CA ARG A 402 16.51 2.92 17.07
C ARG A 402 16.54 4.33 17.62
N ALA A 403 17.02 5.28 16.81
CA ALA A 403 17.27 6.66 17.22
C ALA A 403 16.02 7.56 17.32
N PHE A 404 15.08 7.49 16.36
CA PHE A 404 14.07 8.55 16.19
C PHE A 404 12.61 8.10 16.06
N PHE A 405 11.74 8.94 16.63
CA PHE A 405 10.32 9.03 16.31
C PHE A 405 10.05 10.34 15.55
N PHE A 406 9.94 10.23 14.23
CA PHE A 406 9.70 11.30 13.28
C PHE A 406 8.25 11.79 13.39
N LYS A 407 8.05 13.10 13.31
CA LYS A 407 6.77 13.78 13.57
C LYS A 407 6.20 14.47 12.32
N PRO A 408 4.87 14.62 12.20
CA PRO A 408 4.27 15.34 11.07
C PRO A 408 4.70 16.81 11.00
N VAL A 409 4.83 17.31 9.77
CA VAL A 409 5.11 18.73 9.48
C VAL A 409 3.77 19.49 9.41
N PRO A 410 3.66 20.75 9.89
CA PRO A 410 2.42 21.51 9.88
C PRO A 410 1.79 21.69 8.49
N SER A 411 0.46 21.79 8.42
CA SER A 411 -0.29 21.88 7.15
C SER A 411 -0.07 23.18 6.37
N GLU A 412 0.27 24.27 7.05
CA GLU A 412 0.70 25.54 6.41
C GLU A 412 2.05 25.40 5.68
N VAL A 413 2.83 24.38 6.05
CA VAL A 413 4.19 24.09 5.59
C VAL A 413 4.20 22.93 4.57
N ASP A 414 3.06 22.29 4.28
CA ASP A 414 2.98 21.24 3.26
C ASP A 414 2.89 21.86 1.85
N VAL A 415 3.98 22.53 1.43
CA VAL A 415 4.08 23.42 0.26
C VAL A 415 4.01 22.69 -1.11
N TRP A 416 3.35 21.54 -1.19
CA TRP A 416 3.10 20.79 -2.43
C TRP A 416 2.22 21.52 -3.46
N ARG A 417 1.75 22.74 -3.15
CA ARG A 417 1.17 23.67 -4.13
C ARG A 417 2.22 24.46 -4.92
N ASP A 418 3.41 24.69 -4.35
CA ASP A 418 4.43 25.59 -4.93
C ASP A 418 5.85 25.00 -4.98
N ILE A 419 6.10 23.78 -4.45
CA ILE A 419 7.32 23.02 -4.79
C ILE A 419 7.30 22.71 -6.31
N PRO A 420 8.29 23.18 -7.09
CA PRO A 420 8.22 23.12 -8.55
C PRO A 420 8.59 21.72 -9.07
N ALA A 421 7.59 20.87 -9.27
CA ALA A 421 7.72 19.61 -9.99
C ALA A 421 7.96 19.84 -11.50
N ILE A 422 9.18 20.27 -11.85
CA ILE A 422 9.90 20.07 -13.13
C ILE A 422 9.26 20.63 -14.42
N SER A 423 8.01 21.10 -14.43
CA SER A 423 7.33 21.65 -15.62
C SER A 423 6.73 23.05 -15.42
N ARG A 424 7.54 23.99 -14.91
CA ARG A 424 7.42 25.41 -15.27
C ARG A 424 8.77 25.94 -15.75
N ALA A 425 8.98 25.84 -17.07
CA ALA A 425 9.82 26.81 -17.77
C ALA A 425 9.31 28.23 -17.45
N GLY A 426 10.22 29.20 -17.44
CA GLY A 426 9.98 30.51 -16.83
C GLY A 426 8.78 31.27 -17.38
N LYS A 427 8.16 32.10 -16.53
CA LYS A 427 7.21 33.13 -16.99
C LYS A 427 7.96 34.15 -17.84
N ASN A 428 7.76 34.10 -19.15
CA ASN A 428 7.61 35.19 -20.13
C ASN A 428 7.60 34.57 -21.54
N GLY A 429 7.24 35.34 -22.57
CA GLY A 429 7.17 34.84 -23.96
C GLY A 429 8.52 34.32 -24.48
N ASP A 430 8.56 33.45 -25.50
CA ASP A 430 7.51 33.22 -26.49
C ASP A 430 7.19 31.73 -26.76
N GLY A 431 6.06 31.51 -27.43
CA GLY A 431 5.56 30.18 -27.80
C GLY A 431 6.30 29.55 -28.98
N LEU A 432 6.25 28.22 -29.04
CA LEU A 432 6.65 27.43 -30.22
C LEU A 432 6.04 26.02 -30.17
N PHE A 433 6.15 25.31 -29.04
CA PHE A 433 5.64 23.92 -28.94
C PHE A 433 4.13 23.84 -28.62
N ALA A 434 3.60 24.72 -27.78
CA ALA A 434 2.15 24.80 -27.55
C ALA A 434 1.40 25.21 -28.83
N ASP A 435 1.95 26.19 -29.55
CA ASP A 435 1.45 26.61 -30.86
C ASP A 435 1.66 25.53 -31.93
N PHE A 436 2.76 24.78 -31.92
CA PHE A 436 2.93 23.61 -32.79
C PHE A 436 1.87 22.52 -32.53
N VAL A 437 1.47 22.28 -31.27
CA VAL A 437 0.35 21.38 -30.95
C VAL A 437 -0.97 21.95 -31.48
N ALA A 438 -1.23 23.26 -31.30
CA ALA A 438 -2.41 23.92 -31.86
C ALA A 438 -2.43 23.95 -33.40
N HIS A 439 -1.27 24.05 -34.05
CA HIS A 439 -1.11 24.06 -35.50
C HIS A 439 -1.12 22.65 -36.11
N THR A 440 -0.69 21.63 -35.37
CA THR A 440 -0.90 20.23 -35.76
C THR A 440 -2.40 19.87 -35.71
N VAL A 441 -3.14 20.46 -34.76
CA VAL A 441 -4.62 20.40 -34.72
C VAL A 441 -5.26 21.14 -35.91
N SER A 442 -4.63 22.18 -36.48
CA SER A 442 -5.16 22.82 -37.70
C SER A 442 -4.82 22.04 -38.99
N ILE A 443 -3.64 21.41 -39.07
CA ILE A 443 -3.17 20.65 -40.25
C ILE A 443 -3.96 19.36 -40.51
N HIS A 444 -4.69 18.81 -39.53
CA HIS A 444 -5.57 17.65 -39.73
C HIS A 444 -7.08 17.96 -39.69
N GLY A 445 -7.45 19.21 -39.39
CA GLY A 445 -8.80 19.72 -39.58
C GLY A 445 -9.89 19.07 -38.69
N PRO A 446 -11.15 19.52 -38.84
CA PRO A 446 -12.23 19.10 -37.96
C PRO A 446 -12.92 17.82 -38.45
N ILE A 447 -12.54 16.66 -37.90
CA ILE A 447 -13.47 15.51 -37.83
C ILE A 447 -14.54 15.81 -36.77
N SER A 448 -15.41 16.75 -37.11
CA SER A 448 -16.73 16.89 -36.51
C SER A 448 -17.63 15.77 -37.08
N GLN A 449 -18.63 15.23 -36.38
CA GLN A 449 -19.30 15.73 -35.18
C GLN A 449 -19.66 14.59 -34.21
N VAL A 450 -19.83 14.92 -32.93
CA VAL A 450 -21.15 14.77 -32.31
C VAL A 450 -21.54 16.13 -31.74
N ARG A 451 -22.50 16.81 -32.38
CA ARG A 451 -23.13 17.99 -31.79
C ARG A 451 -24.23 17.52 -30.83
N PHE A 452 -24.16 17.97 -29.57
CA PHE A 452 -25.38 18.17 -28.81
C PHE A 452 -25.92 19.56 -29.15
N THR A 453 -27.01 19.60 -29.92
CA THR A 453 -27.78 20.84 -30.10
C THR A 453 -28.60 21.11 -28.84
N PRO A 454 -28.44 22.26 -28.16
CA PRO A 454 -29.27 22.62 -27.02
C PRO A 454 -30.68 23.01 -27.50
N ALA A 455 -31.57 22.03 -27.58
CA ALA A 455 -32.98 22.25 -27.87
C ALA A 455 -33.67 22.86 -26.64
N THR A 456 -33.85 24.19 -26.67
CA THR A 456 -34.42 25.04 -25.61
C THR A 456 -33.53 25.26 -24.38
N GLY A 457 -33.55 26.49 -23.84
CA GLY A 457 -32.62 26.95 -22.82
C GLY A 457 -33.07 26.69 -21.38
N LYS A 458 -33.03 25.44 -20.91
CA LYS A 458 -33.20 25.09 -19.48
C LYS A 458 -32.10 24.13 -19.00
N ASN A 459 -31.81 24.16 -17.68
CA ASN A 459 -30.78 23.33 -17.03
C ASN A 459 -31.29 21.89 -16.79
N ASP A 460 -31.61 21.14 -17.85
CA ASP A 460 -32.15 19.79 -17.71
C ASP A 460 -31.08 18.72 -17.45
N THR A 461 -30.86 18.45 -16.16
CA THR A 461 -30.17 17.24 -15.68
C THR A 461 -30.97 15.95 -15.93
N ALA A 462 -32.21 16.06 -16.43
CA ALA A 462 -33.11 14.94 -16.72
C ALA A 462 -32.54 13.92 -17.72
N HIS A 463 -31.75 14.34 -18.71
CA HIS A 463 -31.23 13.43 -19.74
C HIS A 463 -30.21 12.40 -19.22
N LEU A 464 -29.63 12.59 -18.02
CA LEU A 464 -28.77 11.59 -17.40
C LEU A 464 -29.54 10.38 -16.83
N ARG A 465 -30.87 10.45 -16.69
CA ARG A 465 -31.69 9.49 -15.93
C ARG A 465 -32.05 8.18 -16.64
N TYR A 466 -31.90 8.08 -17.96
CA TYR A 466 -32.58 7.03 -18.76
C TYR A 466 -31.69 6.19 -19.69
N THR A 467 -30.35 6.23 -19.57
CA THR A 467 -29.47 5.43 -20.43
C THR A 467 -28.91 4.23 -19.66
N ARG A 468 -29.10 3.01 -20.17
CA ARG A 468 -28.59 1.77 -19.54
C ARG A 468 -27.08 1.52 -19.79
N LEU A 469 -26.48 2.23 -20.75
CA LEU A 469 -25.10 2.04 -21.21
C LEU A 469 -24.44 3.37 -21.62
N TYR A 470 -23.30 3.70 -21.02
CA TYR A 470 -22.51 4.89 -21.32
C TYR A 470 -21.09 4.52 -21.78
N LYS A 471 -20.40 5.42 -22.49
CA LYS A 471 -19.00 5.26 -22.88
C LYS A 471 -18.24 6.56 -22.61
N ILE A 472 -17.11 6.47 -21.92
CA ILE A 472 -16.27 7.61 -21.53
C ILE A 472 -14.82 7.32 -21.94
N LEU A 473 -14.12 8.34 -22.43
CA LEU A 473 -12.67 8.32 -22.59
C LEU A 473 -12.05 9.08 -21.42
N LEU A 474 -11.20 8.40 -20.65
CA LEU A 474 -10.59 8.96 -19.43
C LEU A 474 -9.08 8.73 -19.51
N GLY A 475 -8.36 9.78 -19.90
CA GLY A 475 -6.99 9.66 -20.39
C GLY A 475 -6.94 8.74 -21.61
N TRP A 476 -6.04 7.76 -21.58
CA TRP A 476 -5.82 6.79 -22.66
C TRP A 476 -6.84 5.63 -22.69
N HIS A 477 -7.73 5.53 -21.70
CA HIS A 477 -8.58 4.36 -21.50
C HIS A 477 -10.03 4.52 -21.99
N ARG A 478 -10.61 3.40 -22.45
CA ARG A 478 -12.01 3.26 -22.86
C ARG A 478 -12.83 2.66 -21.72
N LEU A 479 -13.62 3.50 -21.04
CA LEU A 479 -14.53 3.11 -19.97
C LEU A 479 -15.95 2.95 -20.52
N VAL A 480 -16.67 1.93 -20.06
CA VAL A 480 -18.07 1.64 -20.41
C VAL A 480 -18.85 1.45 -19.11
N ILE A 481 -19.87 2.27 -18.87
CA ILE A 481 -20.70 2.19 -17.67
C ILE A 481 -21.98 1.44 -18.01
N VAL A 482 -22.29 0.37 -17.27
CA VAL A 482 -23.50 -0.43 -17.39
C VAL A 482 -24.37 -0.19 -16.16
N ASN A 483 -25.58 0.35 -16.38
CA ASN A 483 -26.56 0.63 -15.33
C ASN A 483 -27.85 -0.17 -15.61
N ASP A 484 -27.70 -1.49 -15.63
CA ASP A 484 -28.76 -2.48 -15.85
C ASP A 484 -28.41 -3.75 -15.06
N LYS A 485 -29.31 -4.18 -14.17
CA LYS A 485 -29.07 -5.29 -13.23
C LYS A 485 -29.06 -6.66 -13.92
N ALA A 486 -29.90 -6.87 -14.93
CA ALA A 486 -29.97 -8.14 -15.66
C ALA A 486 -28.76 -8.30 -16.60
N GLU A 487 -28.31 -7.22 -17.23
CA GLU A 487 -27.07 -7.23 -18.04
C GLU A 487 -25.83 -7.39 -17.14
N MET A 488 -25.81 -6.78 -15.95
CA MET A 488 -24.76 -6.98 -14.94
C MET A 488 -24.68 -8.45 -14.50
N GLU A 489 -25.81 -9.07 -14.15
CA GLU A 489 -25.86 -10.49 -13.79
C GLU A 489 -25.45 -11.39 -14.96
N ARG A 490 -25.91 -11.12 -16.19
CA ARG A 490 -25.49 -11.84 -17.40
C ARG A 490 -23.97 -11.81 -17.62
N ILE A 491 -23.33 -10.69 -17.34
CA ILE A 491 -21.89 -10.50 -17.51
C ILE A 491 -21.11 -11.17 -16.38
N ILE A 492 -21.44 -10.87 -15.12
CA ILE A 492 -20.69 -11.34 -13.94
C ILE A 492 -20.84 -12.85 -13.70
N LEU A 493 -22.01 -13.43 -14.03
CA LEU A 493 -22.24 -14.87 -13.90
C LEU A 493 -21.70 -15.69 -15.09
N ARG A 494 -21.22 -15.03 -16.16
CA ARG A 494 -20.52 -15.69 -17.28
C ARG A 494 -19.01 -15.62 -17.08
N GLU A 495 -18.48 -16.61 -16.36
CA GLU A 495 -17.07 -16.78 -15.96
C GLU A 495 -16.01 -16.52 -17.04
N LYS A 496 -16.35 -16.67 -18.33
CA LYS A 496 -15.43 -16.52 -19.47
C LYS A 496 -15.30 -15.09 -20.02
N ILE A 497 -16.16 -14.15 -19.60
CA ILE A 497 -16.29 -12.83 -20.26
C ILE A 497 -15.58 -11.71 -19.50
N THR A 498 -15.59 -11.76 -18.16
CA THR A 498 -15.01 -10.72 -17.30
C THR A 498 -14.39 -11.30 -16.02
N ASP A 499 -13.22 -10.77 -15.64
CA ASP A 499 -12.67 -10.89 -14.28
C ASP A 499 -12.57 -9.49 -13.64
N THR A 500 -12.43 -9.47 -12.31
CA THR A 500 -12.19 -8.26 -11.52
C THR A 500 -11.04 -7.47 -12.14
N SER A 501 -11.30 -6.17 -12.30
CA SER A 501 -10.69 -5.33 -13.31
C SER A 501 -9.16 -5.34 -13.38
N ALA A 502 -8.66 -5.18 -14.60
CA ALA A 502 -7.40 -4.51 -14.89
C ALA A 502 -7.45 -2.97 -14.69
N ARG A 503 -8.45 -2.47 -13.92
CA ARG A 503 -8.49 -1.28 -13.04
C ARG A 503 -8.75 -1.60 -11.53
N LEU A 504 -8.46 -2.83 -11.03
CA LEU A 504 -8.76 -3.28 -9.65
C LEU A 504 -7.95 -4.45 -8.98
N ARG A 505 -7.16 -5.34 -9.62
CA ARG A 505 -6.46 -6.47 -8.90
C ARG A 505 -4.95 -6.38 -8.69
N SER A 506 -4.22 -5.54 -9.47
CA SER A 506 -3.06 -4.85 -8.90
C SER A 506 -3.46 -3.62 -8.05
N VAL A 507 -4.76 -3.54 -7.77
CA VAL A 507 -5.40 -3.01 -6.56
C VAL A 507 -5.78 -4.15 -5.57
N PHE A 508 -5.17 -5.36 -5.57
CA PHE A 508 -5.21 -6.35 -4.46
C PHE A 508 -4.00 -7.28 -4.10
N ALA A 509 -3.05 -7.57 -4.98
CA ALA A 509 -1.87 -8.43 -4.82
C ALA A 509 -0.57 -7.74 -4.33
N THR A 510 -0.59 -6.51 -3.77
CA THR A 510 0.67 -5.84 -3.32
C THR A 510 0.85 -6.45 -1.98
N VAL A 511 -0.09 -6.05 -1.13
CA VAL A 511 -0.64 -6.74 0.00
C VAL A 511 -0.28 -8.21 -0.09
N LEU A 512 -1.08 -8.90 -0.86
CA LEU A 512 -1.38 -10.26 -0.50
C LEU A 512 -1.47 -10.89 -1.87
N PRO A 513 -0.31 -11.03 -2.56
CA PRO A 513 -0.21 -11.56 -3.92
C PRO A 513 -0.90 -12.90 -4.06
N ASN A 514 -0.88 -13.65 -2.97
CA ASN A 514 -1.40 -14.97 -2.83
C ASN A 514 -2.74 -14.92 -2.05
N SER A 515 -3.43 -13.77 -1.95
CA SER A 515 -4.79 -13.72 -1.43
C SER A 515 -5.86 -13.86 -2.51
N GLN A 516 -7.01 -14.40 -2.15
CA GLN A 516 -8.15 -14.58 -3.06
C GLN A 516 -8.66 -13.30 -3.72
N ILE A 517 -8.47 -12.14 -3.09
CA ILE A 517 -9.01 -10.89 -3.64
C ILE A 517 -8.11 -10.31 -4.74
N SER A 518 -6.93 -10.90 -4.93
CA SER A 518 -5.86 -10.37 -5.77
C SER A 518 -5.50 -11.23 -6.98
N LEU A 519 -5.33 -12.53 -6.74
CA LEU A 519 -5.05 -13.53 -7.75
C LEU A 519 -6.08 -13.39 -8.88
N PRO A 520 -5.68 -13.48 -10.17
CA PRO A 520 -6.65 -13.65 -11.26
C PRO A 520 -7.47 -14.92 -11.02
N ALA A 521 -8.66 -15.05 -11.63
CA ALA A 521 -9.57 -16.17 -11.41
C ALA A 521 -9.10 -17.49 -12.06
N ASN A 522 -7.94 -17.99 -11.61
CA ASN A 522 -7.22 -19.16 -12.10
C ASN A 522 -7.24 -20.31 -11.08
N GLU A 523 -6.54 -21.41 -11.36
CA GLU A 523 -6.50 -22.57 -10.46
C GLU A 523 -5.84 -22.29 -9.09
N ILE A 524 -4.93 -21.31 -8.99
CA ILE A 524 -4.35 -20.89 -7.69
C ILE A 524 -5.44 -20.23 -6.84
N TRP A 525 -6.21 -19.29 -7.42
CA TRP A 525 -7.34 -18.66 -6.75
C TRP A 525 -8.40 -19.69 -6.32
N LYS A 526 -8.70 -20.68 -7.16
CA LYS A 526 -9.61 -21.79 -6.84
C LYS A 526 -9.07 -22.67 -5.71
N LYS A 527 -7.77 -23.01 -5.73
CA LYS A 527 -7.09 -23.75 -4.65
C LYS A 527 -7.26 -23.02 -3.31
N HIS A 528 -7.07 -21.71 -3.29
CA HIS A 528 -7.23 -20.90 -2.07
C HIS A 528 -8.68 -20.91 -1.57
N ARG A 529 -9.67 -20.74 -2.47
CA ARG A 529 -11.10 -20.89 -2.14
C ARG A 529 -11.46 -22.32 -1.67
N ARG A 530 -10.80 -23.37 -2.16
CA ARG A 530 -10.98 -24.78 -1.74
C ARG A 530 -10.41 -25.06 -0.34
N LEU A 531 -9.24 -24.51 -0.05
CA LEU A 531 -8.51 -24.77 1.19
C LEU A 531 -9.07 -23.98 2.38
N SER A 532 -9.34 -22.68 2.25
CA SER A 532 -9.95 -21.90 3.34
C SER A 532 -11.49 -21.93 3.33
N GLY A 533 -12.15 -22.31 2.22
CA GLY A 533 -13.61 -22.34 2.09
C GLY A 533 -14.43 -22.87 3.29
N PRO A 534 -14.01 -23.93 4.01
CA PRO A 534 -14.77 -24.45 5.16
C PRO A 534 -14.90 -23.50 6.35
N SER A 535 -14.03 -22.51 6.53
CA SER A 535 -14.20 -21.51 7.60
C SER A 535 -15.35 -20.52 7.32
N MET A 536 -15.91 -20.55 6.11
CA MET A 536 -17.18 -19.89 5.75
C MET A 536 -18.34 -20.88 5.59
N SER A 537 -18.18 -22.13 6.05
CA SER A 537 -19.28 -23.08 6.20
C SER A 537 -20.11 -22.75 7.44
N ARG A 538 -21.41 -23.08 7.40
CA ARG A 538 -22.34 -22.87 8.51
C ARG A 538 -21.81 -23.49 9.82
N ARG A 539 -21.52 -24.80 9.79
CA ARG A 539 -21.00 -25.59 10.92
C ARG A 539 -19.67 -25.07 11.51
N TYR A 540 -18.87 -24.33 10.74
CA TYR A 540 -17.69 -23.66 11.29
C TYR A 540 -18.07 -22.37 12.02
N LEU A 541 -18.88 -21.51 11.39
CA LEU A 541 -19.33 -20.25 11.97
C LEU A 541 -20.22 -20.44 13.20
N GLU A 542 -20.99 -21.53 13.22
CA GLU A 542 -21.73 -22.09 14.36
C GLU A 542 -20.82 -22.30 15.58
N ARG A 543 -19.72 -23.05 15.42
CA ARG A 543 -18.71 -23.23 16.49
C ARG A 543 -17.97 -21.94 16.87
N MET A 544 -17.85 -21.00 15.94
CA MET A 544 -17.22 -19.70 16.21
C MET A 544 -18.18 -18.66 16.82
N SER A 545 -19.48 -18.96 16.92
CA SER A 545 -20.50 -17.99 17.34
C SER A 545 -20.25 -17.45 18.75
N GLU A 546 -19.90 -18.31 19.71
CA GLU A 546 -19.54 -17.95 21.09
C GLU A 546 -18.39 -16.91 21.15
N ARG A 547 -17.40 -17.03 20.26
CA ARG A 547 -16.27 -16.08 20.16
C ARG A 547 -16.69 -14.69 19.68
N ILE A 548 -17.72 -14.63 18.83
CA ILE A 548 -18.30 -13.38 18.32
C ILE A 548 -19.24 -12.77 19.37
N VAL A 549 -20.03 -13.61 20.04
CA VAL A 549 -20.88 -13.24 21.19
C VAL A 549 -20.04 -12.63 22.32
N ALA A 550 -18.86 -13.18 22.63
CA ALA A 550 -17.93 -12.59 23.60
C ALA A 550 -17.52 -11.16 23.20
N GLY A 551 -17.06 -10.96 21.96
CA GLY A 551 -16.66 -9.63 21.47
C GLY A 551 -17.81 -8.60 21.37
N ALA A 552 -19.06 -9.06 21.25
CA ALA A 552 -20.25 -8.21 21.36
C ALA A 552 -20.60 -7.85 22.81
N ASN A 553 -20.37 -8.76 23.75
CA ASN A 553 -20.51 -8.49 25.18
C ASN A 553 -19.46 -7.50 25.70
N ASP A 554 -18.20 -7.64 25.26
CA ASP A 554 -17.14 -6.68 25.62
C ASP A 554 -17.48 -5.24 25.18
N LEU A 555 -18.14 -5.09 24.01
CA LEU A 555 -18.61 -3.79 23.51
C LEU A 555 -19.78 -3.23 24.33
N VAL A 556 -20.75 -4.08 24.72
CA VAL A 556 -21.80 -3.66 25.66
C VAL A 556 -21.21 -3.27 27.02
N GLY A 557 -20.24 -4.01 27.55
CA GLY A 557 -19.56 -3.69 28.80
C GLY A 557 -18.85 -2.32 28.76
N LEU A 558 -18.10 -2.05 27.69
CA LEU A 558 -17.48 -0.73 27.46
C LEU A 558 -18.53 0.38 27.42
N TRP A 559 -19.66 0.17 26.73
CA TRP A 559 -20.72 1.18 26.63
C TRP A 559 -21.52 1.34 27.91
N GLN A 560 -21.70 0.29 28.72
CA GLN A 560 -22.30 0.39 30.05
C GLN A 560 -21.44 1.25 30.98
N ALA A 561 -20.11 1.10 30.92
CA ALA A 561 -19.18 1.96 31.66
C ALA A 561 -19.19 3.41 31.13
N LYS A 562 -19.12 3.63 29.81
CA LYS A 562 -19.24 4.98 29.21
C LYS A 562 -20.56 5.67 29.57
N TYR A 563 -21.69 4.97 29.47
CA TYR A 563 -23.01 5.47 29.88
C TYR A 563 -23.05 5.84 31.38
N THR A 564 -22.37 5.07 32.24
CA THR A 564 -22.26 5.40 33.68
C THR A 564 -21.46 6.68 33.94
N LEU A 565 -20.54 7.06 33.03
CA LEU A 565 -19.74 8.28 33.13
C LEU A 565 -20.40 9.53 32.50
N VAL A 566 -21.24 9.38 31.46
CA VAL A 566 -21.79 10.52 30.70
C VAL A 566 -23.32 10.56 30.60
N GLY A 567 -24.01 9.56 31.13
CA GLY A 567 -25.46 9.39 30.99
C GLY A 567 -25.87 9.39 29.51
N CYS A 568 -26.87 10.22 29.19
CA CYS A 568 -27.42 10.33 27.84
C CYS A 568 -26.66 11.32 26.92
N SER A 569 -25.53 11.93 27.34
CA SER A 569 -24.74 12.80 26.45
C SER A 569 -24.15 12.02 25.29
N ALA A 570 -24.03 12.66 24.12
CA ALA A 570 -23.60 11.99 22.90
C ALA A 570 -22.08 11.81 22.83
N PHE A 571 -21.60 10.66 22.35
CA PHE A 571 -20.18 10.37 22.16
C PHE A 571 -19.91 9.68 20.81
N ASP A 572 -18.65 9.68 20.36
CA ASP A 572 -18.19 9.01 19.13
C ASP A 572 -17.88 7.52 19.43
N PRO A 573 -18.61 6.56 18.84
CA PRO A 573 -18.40 5.12 19.00
C PRO A 573 -17.52 4.51 17.89
N VAL A 574 -17.05 5.28 16.90
CA VAL A 574 -16.41 4.73 15.69
C VAL A 574 -15.16 3.93 16.05
N LEU A 575 -14.37 4.40 17.01
CA LEU A 575 -13.22 3.64 17.51
C LEU A 575 -13.67 2.32 18.15
N ASP A 576 -14.69 2.33 19.00
CA ASP A 576 -15.18 1.14 19.70
C ASP A 576 -15.62 0.04 18.72
N PHE A 577 -16.34 0.40 17.65
CA PHE A 577 -16.72 -0.56 16.60
C PHE A 577 -15.52 -1.20 15.93
N HIS A 578 -14.48 -0.42 15.61
CA HIS A 578 -13.25 -0.95 15.03
C HIS A 578 -12.47 -1.83 16.02
N LEU A 579 -12.44 -1.51 17.32
CA LEU A 579 -11.77 -2.33 18.34
C LEU A 579 -12.51 -3.65 18.58
N ALA A 580 -13.84 -3.62 18.65
CA ALA A 580 -14.66 -4.79 18.86
C ALA A 580 -14.58 -5.76 17.66
N THR A 581 -14.71 -5.25 16.42
CA THR A 581 -14.59 -6.10 15.22
C THR A 581 -13.18 -6.63 15.03
N MET A 582 -12.14 -5.91 15.49
CA MET A 582 -10.75 -6.38 15.48
C MET A 582 -10.53 -7.54 16.47
N ASP A 583 -10.93 -7.41 17.74
CA ASP A 583 -10.87 -8.52 18.69
C ASP A 583 -11.70 -9.72 18.20
N GLY A 584 -12.89 -9.47 17.65
CA GLY A 584 -13.77 -10.51 17.09
C GLY A 584 -13.15 -11.28 15.91
N ILE A 585 -12.58 -10.58 14.92
CA ILE A 585 -11.97 -11.25 13.76
C ILE A 585 -10.67 -11.98 14.12
N VAL A 586 -9.87 -11.45 15.06
CA VAL A 586 -8.67 -12.13 15.55
C VAL A 586 -9.04 -13.36 16.38
N ASN A 587 -10.02 -13.28 17.29
CA ASN A 587 -10.48 -14.42 18.09
C ASN A 587 -11.00 -15.57 17.21
N VAL A 588 -11.74 -15.29 16.13
CA VAL A 588 -12.14 -16.30 15.15
C VAL A 588 -10.94 -16.86 14.36
N THR A 589 -9.94 -16.04 14.05
CA THR A 589 -8.79 -16.43 13.22
C THR A 589 -7.74 -17.24 14.00
N LEU A 590 -7.53 -16.91 15.29
CA LEU A 590 -6.44 -17.38 16.15
C LEU A 590 -6.88 -18.12 17.43
N GLY A 591 -8.17 -18.20 17.71
CA GLY A 591 -8.69 -18.84 18.90
C GLY A 591 -8.52 -18.03 20.20
N HIS A 592 -8.04 -16.78 20.13
CA HIS A 592 -7.90 -15.88 21.26
C HIS A 592 -8.02 -14.39 20.86
N SER A 593 -8.52 -13.55 21.76
CA SER A 593 -8.59 -12.09 21.59
C SER A 593 -7.24 -11.42 21.90
N ILE A 594 -7.00 -10.24 21.33
CA ILE A 594 -5.83 -9.38 21.64
C ILE A 594 -6.15 -8.27 22.65
N GLY A 595 -7.39 -8.18 23.12
CA GLY A 595 -7.79 -7.31 24.22
C GLY A 595 -7.91 -5.83 23.86
N CYS A 596 -8.21 -5.47 22.61
CA CYS A 596 -8.56 -4.11 22.20
C CYS A 596 -9.67 -3.51 23.05
N MET A 597 -10.72 -4.29 23.30
CA MET A 597 -11.88 -3.86 24.08
C MET A 597 -11.55 -3.72 25.56
N LYS A 598 -10.79 -4.66 26.12
CA LYS A 598 -10.30 -4.54 27.50
C LYS A 598 -9.43 -3.30 27.69
N HIS A 599 -8.50 -3.03 26.77
CA HIS A 599 -7.64 -1.85 26.85
C HIS A 599 -8.44 -0.54 26.75
N ALA A 600 -9.51 -0.50 25.95
CA ALA A 600 -10.43 0.64 25.89
C ALA A 600 -11.27 0.82 27.17
N TYR A 601 -11.57 -0.27 27.88
CA TYR A 601 -12.25 -0.24 29.18
C TYR A 601 -11.31 0.24 30.30
N ASP A 602 -10.12 -0.35 30.39
CA ASP A 602 -9.09 -0.03 31.39
C ASP A 602 -8.58 1.43 31.26
N ALA A 603 -8.74 2.05 30.08
CA ALA A 603 -8.39 3.44 29.80
C ALA A 603 -9.51 4.47 30.13
N LEU A 604 -10.66 4.05 30.66
CA LEU A 604 -11.74 4.98 31.03
C LEU A 604 -11.37 5.80 32.30
N PRO A 605 -11.67 7.12 32.33
CA PRO A 605 -11.39 7.95 33.50
C PRO A 605 -12.38 7.65 34.64
N SER A 606 -11.89 7.70 35.87
CA SER A 606 -12.69 7.40 37.09
C SER A 606 -13.83 8.39 37.35
N SER A 607 -13.78 9.57 36.74
CA SER A 607 -14.85 10.58 36.75
C SER A 607 -14.68 11.54 35.58
N VAL A 608 -15.76 12.16 35.11
CA VAL A 608 -15.76 13.10 33.98
C VAL A 608 -16.45 14.40 34.40
N GLN A 609 -15.82 15.55 34.17
CA GLN A 609 -16.40 16.88 34.39
C GLN A 609 -16.60 17.60 33.05
N TYR A 610 -17.76 17.40 32.43
CA TYR A 610 -18.21 18.19 31.27
C TYR A 610 -19.65 18.66 31.46
N SER A 611 -19.93 19.87 30.97
CA SER A 611 -21.25 20.52 31.01
C SER A 611 -21.94 20.53 29.64
N SER A 612 -21.54 19.64 28.73
CA SER A 612 -21.87 19.66 27.31
C SER A 612 -22.75 18.48 26.87
N SER A 613 -23.56 18.76 25.84
CA SER A 613 -24.42 17.82 25.11
C SER A 613 -23.64 16.71 24.40
N VAL A 614 -22.41 17.01 23.99
CA VAL A 614 -21.44 16.07 23.42
C VAL A 614 -20.27 15.90 24.39
N VAL A 615 -19.80 14.66 24.57
CA VAL A 615 -18.62 14.33 25.37
C VAL A 615 -17.58 13.62 24.51
N HIS A 616 -16.35 14.13 24.56
CA HIS A 616 -15.18 13.48 24.00
C HIS A 616 -14.43 12.77 25.12
N PHE A 617 -14.41 11.43 25.06
CA PHE A 617 -13.55 10.62 25.94
C PHE A 617 -12.07 10.86 25.61
N PRO A 618 -11.15 10.71 26.58
CA PRO A 618 -9.71 10.79 26.31
C PRO A 618 -9.30 9.76 25.24
N PRO A 619 -8.27 10.07 24.41
CA PRO A 619 -7.84 9.16 23.35
C PRO A 619 -7.19 7.91 23.96
N VAL A 620 -7.88 6.77 23.84
CA VAL A 620 -7.31 5.44 24.04
C VAL A 620 -6.15 5.24 23.05
N ASP A 621 -5.06 4.61 23.46
CA ASP A 621 -3.96 4.18 22.57
C ASP A 621 -4.09 2.68 22.27
N PRO A 622 -4.94 2.26 21.30
CA PRO A 622 -5.36 0.87 21.20
C PRO A 622 -4.25 -0.10 20.77
N PRO A 623 -4.41 -1.42 21.01
CA PRO A 623 -3.31 -2.38 20.92
C PRO A 623 -2.56 -2.43 19.60
N LEU A 624 -1.33 -2.93 19.73
CA LEU A 624 -0.26 -2.80 18.76
C LEU A 624 -0.48 -3.58 17.44
N LEU A 625 -1.66 -4.18 17.24
CA LEU A 625 -2.15 -4.82 16.01
C LEU A 625 -3.33 -4.05 15.36
N TYR A 626 -4.10 -3.27 16.12
CA TYR A 626 -5.29 -2.60 15.62
C TYR A 626 -4.97 -1.31 14.87
N LYS A 627 -4.20 -0.38 15.47
CA LYS A 627 -3.86 0.85 14.75
C LYS A 627 -3.10 0.48 13.46
N SER A 628 -2.51 -0.72 13.40
CA SER A 628 -1.98 -1.39 12.20
C SER A 628 -3.06 -1.77 11.20
N GLY A 629 -4.10 -2.50 11.59
CA GLY A 629 -5.33 -2.68 10.80
C GLY A 629 -5.92 -1.37 10.28
N LYS A 630 -5.87 -0.32 11.10
CA LYS A 630 -6.34 1.02 10.74
C LYS A 630 -5.41 1.73 9.77
N PHE A 631 -4.11 1.79 10.04
CA PHE A 631 -3.14 2.38 9.13
C PHE A 631 -3.09 1.65 7.80
N ILE A 632 -3.31 0.35 7.86
CA ILE A 632 -3.61 -0.46 6.70
C ILE A 632 -4.72 0.19 5.89
N VAL A 633 -5.95 0.32 6.39
CA VAL A 633 -7.04 0.85 5.53
C VAL A 633 -6.91 2.36 5.27
N LYS A 634 -6.42 3.12 6.24
CA LYS A 634 -5.99 4.52 6.11
C LYS A 634 -4.78 4.66 5.19
N GLU A 635 -4.19 3.57 4.72
CA GLU A 635 -3.24 3.57 3.61
C GLU A 635 -3.59 2.64 2.43
N VAL A 636 -4.86 2.20 2.43
CA VAL A 636 -5.56 1.56 1.32
C VAL A 636 -6.24 2.58 0.39
N GLU A 637 -6.43 3.87 0.73
CA GLU A 637 -7.37 4.72 -0.07
C GLU A 637 -6.91 5.94 -0.93
N ARG A 638 -5.83 6.73 -0.67
CA ARG A 638 -5.31 7.72 -1.69
C ARG A 638 -5.02 6.93 -3.00
N SER A 639 -4.90 5.62 -2.86
CA SER A 639 -4.97 4.49 -3.78
C SER A 639 -6.05 4.34 -4.78
N LEU A 640 -7.26 4.66 -4.41
CA LEU A 640 -8.31 4.66 -5.39
C LEU A 640 -8.39 6.09 -5.99
N GLN A 641 -7.57 7.05 -5.49
CA GLN A 641 -7.61 8.50 -5.81
C GLN A 641 -6.49 9.14 -6.71
N SER A 642 -5.18 8.85 -6.57
CA SER A 642 -4.09 9.47 -7.39
C SER A 642 -4.18 9.17 -8.91
N PRO A 643 -3.59 10.01 -9.79
CA PRO A 643 -3.69 9.86 -11.26
C PRO A 643 -2.90 8.69 -11.85
N PHE A 644 -2.02 8.07 -11.08
CA PHE A 644 -1.35 6.83 -11.47
C PHE A 644 -1.76 5.72 -10.50
N PRO A 645 -2.86 4.98 -10.77
CA PRO A 645 -3.30 3.74 -10.09
C PRO A 645 -2.37 2.59 -10.29
N VAL A 646 -1.09 2.92 -10.36
CA VAL A 646 -0.03 2.07 -10.80
C VAL A 646 1.33 2.63 -10.42
N LEU A 647 1.57 3.94 -10.49
CA LEU A 647 2.80 4.53 -9.97
C LEU A 647 2.80 4.75 -8.46
N THR A 648 1.72 4.67 -7.66
CA THR A 648 1.82 5.15 -6.26
C THR A 648 1.99 4.12 -5.12
N THR A 649 1.49 2.88 -5.15
CA THR A 649 2.28 1.68 -4.69
C THR A 649 3.39 1.36 -5.72
N TRP A 650 3.75 2.32 -6.58
CA TRP A 650 5.14 2.49 -7.03
C TRP A 650 5.78 3.83 -6.56
N LEU A 651 5.20 4.50 -5.53
CA LEU A 651 5.66 5.70 -4.78
C LEU A 651 5.49 5.78 -3.19
N PHE A 652 4.98 4.80 -2.40
CA PHE A 652 5.39 4.58 -0.96
C PHE A 652 5.67 3.14 -0.47
N THR A 653 5.09 2.09 -1.05
CA THR A 653 5.36 0.65 -0.82
C THR A 653 6.74 0.12 -1.22
N TYR A 654 7.80 0.62 -0.62
CA TYR A 654 9.18 0.74 -1.14
C TYR A 654 9.55 2.24 -1.25
N THR A 655 9.23 3.06 -0.26
CA THR A 655 10.15 4.15 0.12
C THR A 655 10.37 4.34 1.59
N SER A 656 9.56 3.80 2.50
CA SER A 656 9.65 4.29 3.87
C SER A 656 9.78 3.29 5.00
N LEU A 657 10.35 3.81 6.06
CA LEU A 657 10.46 3.21 7.34
C LEU A 657 9.07 2.97 7.91
N THR A 658 8.26 4.02 8.16
CA THR A 658 6.86 3.84 8.58
C THR A 658 5.89 3.76 7.41
N TRP A 659 6.42 3.47 6.25
CA TRP A 659 5.70 2.65 5.30
C TRP A 659 5.58 1.18 5.80
N TRP A 660 6.36 0.71 6.79
CA TRP A 660 6.73 -0.71 6.88
C TRP A 660 6.88 -1.42 8.24
N LYS A 661 6.15 -0.99 9.27
CA LYS A 661 6.10 -1.74 10.54
C LYS A 661 4.78 -1.75 11.33
N HIS A 662 3.75 -0.99 10.93
CA HIS A 662 2.31 -1.29 11.14
C HIS A 662 1.94 -2.49 10.23
N TYR A 663 2.85 -2.99 9.37
CA TYR A 663 2.82 -4.39 8.96
C TYR A 663 3.47 -5.32 9.93
N ASN A 664 4.61 -4.90 10.42
CA ASN A 664 5.65 -5.88 10.32
C ASN A 664 5.73 -6.78 11.57
N PHE A 665 5.03 -6.34 12.64
CA PHE A 665 4.48 -7.21 13.68
C PHE A 665 3.09 -7.83 13.39
N ILE A 666 2.23 -7.28 12.52
CA ILE A 666 1.07 -8.00 11.94
C ILE A 666 1.53 -9.28 11.26
N ALA A 667 2.77 -9.29 10.76
CA ALA A 667 3.55 -10.51 10.76
C ALA A 667 3.96 -10.93 12.17
N SER A 668 5.13 -10.49 12.66
CA SER A 668 5.91 -11.10 13.77
C SER A 668 5.11 -11.82 14.86
N PHE A 669 4.00 -11.24 15.31
CA PHE A 669 2.96 -11.75 16.22
C PHE A 669 2.48 -13.23 16.05
N PHE A 670 2.67 -13.94 14.92
CA PHE A 670 1.60 -14.86 14.44
C PHE A 670 1.90 -16.13 13.53
N THR A 671 2.96 -16.78 12.94
CA THR A 671 4.42 -17.15 12.96
C THR A 671 5.31 -16.80 14.13
N THR A 672 4.81 -16.01 15.07
CA THR A 672 4.75 -16.59 16.40
C THR A 672 3.62 -17.65 16.40
N ALA A 673 2.35 -17.29 16.20
CA ALA A 673 1.22 -18.24 16.17
C ALA A 673 1.19 -19.38 15.09
N ILE A 674 1.74 -19.28 13.86
CA ILE A 674 1.92 -20.43 12.91
C ILE A 674 2.93 -21.40 13.46
N ALA A 675 4.02 -20.87 14.04
CA ALA A 675 5.08 -21.69 14.59
C ALA A 675 4.47 -22.47 15.75
N GLN A 676 3.81 -21.76 16.67
CA GLN A 676 3.04 -22.34 17.76
C GLN A 676 1.90 -23.27 17.28
N ALA A 677 1.20 -22.99 16.17
CA ALA A 677 0.11 -23.86 15.67
C ALA A 677 0.65 -25.16 15.06
N ARG A 678 1.76 -25.10 14.34
CA ARG A 678 2.45 -26.28 13.79
C ARG A 678 3.22 -27.06 14.87
N GLU A 679 3.77 -26.36 15.86
CA GLU A 679 4.39 -26.92 17.07
C GLU A 679 3.34 -27.67 17.88
N ARG A 680 2.19 -27.04 18.23
CA ARG A 680 1.04 -27.71 18.86
C ARG A 680 0.59 -28.95 18.08
N GLU A 681 0.40 -28.85 16.75
CA GLU A 681 0.02 -30.02 15.93
C GLU A 681 1.07 -31.14 15.96
N THR A 682 2.36 -30.79 16.07
CA THR A 682 3.46 -31.76 16.16
C THR A 682 3.50 -32.43 17.53
N GLU A 683 3.48 -31.66 18.63
CA GLU A 683 3.42 -32.18 20.01
C GLU A 683 2.21 -33.09 20.23
N LEU A 684 1.05 -32.66 19.76
CA LEU A 684 -0.20 -33.42 19.83
C LEU A 684 -0.14 -34.67 18.95
N GLY A 685 0.48 -34.59 17.77
CA GLY A 685 0.79 -35.74 16.91
C GLY A 685 1.66 -36.79 17.61
N GLU A 686 2.74 -36.37 18.27
CA GLU A 686 3.62 -37.26 19.04
C GLU A 686 2.91 -37.88 20.26
N ALA A 687 2.06 -37.11 20.95
CA ALA A 687 1.19 -37.60 22.01
C ALA A 687 0.08 -38.56 21.53
N LYS A 688 -0.07 -38.78 20.22
CA LYS A 688 -1.20 -39.47 19.57
C LYS A 688 -2.57 -38.82 19.84
N GLN A 689 -2.56 -37.53 20.18
CA GLN A 689 -3.72 -36.68 20.48
C GLN A 689 -3.77 -35.47 19.53
N GLY A 690 -3.38 -35.65 18.26
CA GLY A 690 -3.32 -34.60 17.22
C GLY A 690 -4.55 -33.68 17.22
N LEU A 691 -4.37 -32.41 16.80
CA LEU A 691 -5.39 -31.36 16.98
C LEU A 691 -6.77 -31.87 16.54
N SER A 692 -7.76 -31.68 17.43
CA SER A 692 -9.15 -32.08 17.23
C SER A 692 -9.60 -31.79 15.81
N THR A 693 -10.23 -32.76 15.13
CA THR A 693 -10.71 -32.60 13.73
C THR A 693 -11.75 -31.49 13.55
N ASN A 694 -12.14 -30.82 14.65
CA ASN A 694 -13.01 -29.66 14.72
C ASN A 694 -12.23 -28.38 15.11
N ALA A 695 -10.97 -28.22 14.68
CA ALA A 695 -10.08 -27.06 14.86
C ALA A 695 -10.68 -25.75 15.41
N ASP A 696 -10.13 -25.23 16.51
CA ASP A 696 -10.74 -24.15 17.30
C ASP A 696 -10.45 -22.72 16.80
N SER A 697 -9.73 -22.59 15.68
CA SER A 697 -9.46 -21.34 14.96
C SER A 697 -9.29 -21.57 13.44
N VAL A 698 -9.29 -20.49 12.65
CA VAL A 698 -9.08 -20.58 11.18
C VAL A 698 -7.66 -21.05 10.87
N LEU A 699 -6.67 -20.59 11.64
CA LEU A 699 -5.29 -21.02 11.49
C LEU A 699 -5.14 -22.53 11.75
N ASP A 700 -5.61 -23.02 12.89
CA ASP A 700 -5.51 -24.44 13.23
C ASP A 700 -6.26 -25.32 12.20
N MET A 701 -7.39 -24.85 11.67
CA MET A 701 -8.16 -25.54 10.63
C MET A 701 -7.36 -25.70 9.34
N ILE A 702 -6.54 -24.72 8.97
CA ILE A 702 -5.73 -24.77 7.76
C ILE A 702 -4.46 -25.60 8.00
N VAL A 703 -3.80 -25.46 9.16
CA VAL A 703 -2.62 -26.28 9.52
C VAL A 703 -2.96 -27.79 9.48
N GLN A 704 -4.09 -28.20 10.08
CA GLN A 704 -4.59 -29.59 10.00
C GLN A 704 -4.85 -30.08 8.56
N ARG A 705 -5.10 -29.17 7.61
CA ARG A 705 -5.33 -29.50 6.20
C ARG A 705 -4.03 -29.56 5.41
N GLU A 706 -3.06 -28.70 5.69
CA GLU A 706 -1.74 -28.78 5.04
C GLU A 706 -1.08 -30.15 5.27
N GLY A 707 -1.18 -30.69 6.49
CA GLY A 707 -0.69 -32.04 6.84
C GLY A 707 -1.41 -33.21 6.13
N ARG A 708 -2.53 -32.96 5.42
CA ARG A 708 -3.30 -33.97 4.68
C ARG A 708 -3.23 -33.80 3.16
N GLU A 709 -3.10 -32.57 2.68
CA GLU A 709 -3.07 -32.24 1.24
C GLU A 709 -1.65 -32.34 0.66
N GLY A 710 -0.58 -32.31 1.48
CA GLY A 710 0.80 -32.51 1.01
C GLY A 710 1.25 -31.42 0.04
N GLU A 711 1.56 -31.78 -1.21
CA GLU A 711 1.90 -30.82 -2.28
C GLU A 711 0.71 -29.87 -2.62
N GLU A 712 -0.53 -30.28 -2.30
CA GLU A 712 -1.74 -29.47 -2.43
C GLU A 712 -2.01 -28.57 -1.21
N ALA A 713 -1.10 -28.50 -0.22
CA ALA A 713 -1.16 -27.52 0.88
C ALA A 713 -1.13 -26.06 0.37
N PHE A 714 -1.50 -25.09 1.23
CA PHE A 714 -1.29 -23.67 0.91
C PHE A 714 0.20 -23.41 0.67
N GLY A 715 1.06 -23.91 1.56
CA GLY A 715 2.49 -23.59 1.56
C GLY A 715 2.73 -22.29 2.30
N LYS A 716 3.95 -22.12 2.86
CA LYS A 716 4.24 -21.03 3.81
C LYS A 716 3.81 -19.69 3.23
N GLU A 717 4.27 -19.26 2.06
CA GLU A 717 3.97 -17.93 1.52
C GLU A 717 2.50 -17.67 1.09
N ASN A 718 1.55 -18.58 1.32
CA ASN A 718 0.16 -18.44 0.84
C ASN A 718 -0.91 -18.46 1.95
N LEU A 719 -0.74 -19.28 3.01
CA LEU A 719 -1.67 -19.45 4.14
C LEU A 719 -2.08 -18.11 4.78
N LEU A 720 -1.22 -17.53 5.61
CA LEU A 720 -0.46 -16.40 5.18
C LEU A 720 -1.26 -15.26 4.52
N ASP A 721 -1.04 -14.92 3.25
CA ASP A 721 -1.70 -13.78 2.62
C ASP A 721 -3.23 -13.75 2.80
N GLU A 722 -3.87 -14.91 2.95
CA GLU A 722 -5.28 -15.00 3.32
C GLU A 722 -5.57 -14.54 4.76
N LEU A 723 -4.84 -14.93 5.82
CA LEU A 723 -5.23 -14.49 7.18
C LEU A 723 -5.03 -12.98 7.39
N ILE A 724 -4.12 -12.32 6.64
CA ILE A 724 -4.04 -10.85 6.68
C ILE A 724 -5.26 -10.29 5.97
N MET A 725 -5.60 -10.80 4.78
CA MET A 725 -6.79 -10.35 4.05
C MET A 725 -8.05 -10.48 4.92
N TYR A 726 -8.18 -11.60 5.61
CA TYR A 726 -9.21 -11.89 6.62
C TYR A 726 -9.40 -10.77 7.64
N ILE A 727 -8.35 -10.45 8.39
CA ILE A 727 -8.44 -9.53 9.53
C ILE A 727 -8.76 -8.10 9.08
N LEU A 728 -8.43 -7.75 7.84
CA LEU A 728 -8.52 -6.38 7.34
C LEU A 728 -9.78 -6.12 6.53
N ALA A 729 -10.15 -7.05 5.65
CA ALA A 729 -11.45 -7.01 5.00
C ALA A 729 -12.57 -7.24 6.03
N GLY A 730 -12.33 -8.10 7.03
CA GLY A 730 -13.26 -8.43 8.10
C GLY A 730 -13.53 -7.29 9.09
N GLN A 731 -12.50 -6.59 9.59
CA GLN A 731 -12.73 -5.55 10.61
C GLN A 731 -13.38 -4.28 10.04
N ASP A 732 -12.81 -3.71 8.97
CA ASP A 732 -13.08 -2.31 8.60
C ASP A 732 -14.39 -2.15 7.83
N SER A 733 -14.75 -3.14 7.00
CA SER A 733 -16.06 -3.16 6.34
C SER A 733 -17.19 -3.37 7.36
N THR A 734 -16.98 -4.21 8.37
CA THR A 734 -17.96 -4.47 9.44
C THR A 734 -18.09 -3.26 10.38
N ALA A 735 -16.99 -2.63 10.80
CA ALA A 735 -17.02 -1.44 11.66
C ALA A 735 -17.69 -0.23 10.99
N VAL A 736 -17.45 -0.01 9.70
CA VAL A 736 -18.15 1.03 8.92
C VAL A 736 -19.63 0.66 8.70
N SER A 737 -19.95 -0.62 8.53
CA SER A 737 -21.35 -1.09 8.48
C SER A 737 -22.08 -0.82 9.79
N LEU A 738 -21.49 -1.15 10.95
CA LEU A 738 -22.02 -0.83 12.28
C LEU A 738 -22.20 0.70 12.46
N SER A 739 -21.22 1.49 12.02
CA SER A 739 -21.28 2.96 12.09
C SER A 739 -22.49 3.53 11.33
N TRP A 740 -22.79 3.01 10.14
CA TRP A 740 -24.02 3.37 9.42
C TRP A 740 -25.27 2.83 10.10
N LEU A 741 -25.24 1.57 10.56
CA LEU A 741 -26.37 0.89 11.20
C LEU A 741 -26.89 1.69 12.39
N PHE A 742 -26.02 2.05 13.32
CA PHE A 742 -26.42 2.78 14.52
C PHE A 742 -26.76 4.26 14.25
N LYS A 743 -26.18 4.90 13.21
CA LYS A 743 -26.60 6.23 12.76
C LYS A 743 -27.99 6.21 12.10
N TYR A 744 -28.37 5.13 11.41
CA TYR A 744 -29.75 4.94 10.92
C TYR A 744 -30.71 4.63 12.08
N LEU A 745 -30.33 3.80 13.05
CA LEU A 745 -31.20 3.48 14.19
C LEU A 745 -31.51 4.68 15.07
N SER A 746 -30.55 5.55 15.38
CA SER A 746 -30.74 6.72 16.27
C SER A 746 -31.78 7.74 15.75
N THR A 747 -32.17 7.66 14.48
CA THR A 747 -33.25 8.45 13.86
C THR A 747 -34.55 7.67 13.64
N ASN A 748 -34.59 6.37 13.94
CA ASN A 748 -35.69 5.45 13.64
C ASN A 748 -36.18 4.67 14.89
N ALA A 749 -36.64 5.39 15.91
CA ALA A 749 -37.09 4.83 17.20
C ALA A 749 -38.10 3.66 17.10
N ASN A 750 -39.01 3.66 16.12
CA ASN A 750 -39.98 2.56 15.95
C ASN A 750 -39.30 1.26 15.50
N VAL A 751 -38.28 1.34 14.64
CA VAL A 751 -37.49 0.17 14.22
C VAL A 751 -36.64 -0.34 15.39
N GLN A 752 -36.12 0.54 16.22
CA GLN A 752 -35.40 0.15 17.44
C GLN A 752 -36.28 -0.66 18.41
N ARG A 753 -37.53 -0.22 18.67
CA ARG A 753 -38.48 -0.97 19.50
C ARG A 753 -38.79 -2.34 18.88
N GLN A 754 -39.21 -2.38 17.61
CA GLN A 754 -39.52 -3.64 16.91
C GLN A 754 -38.36 -4.65 16.93
N LEU A 755 -37.12 -4.15 16.80
CA LEU A 755 -35.91 -4.97 16.90
C LEU A 755 -35.67 -5.45 18.34
N HIS A 756 -35.76 -4.57 19.34
CA HIS A 756 -35.63 -4.93 20.75
C HIS A 756 -36.65 -6.00 21.15
N ASP A 757 -37.92 -5.81 20.78
CA ASP A 757 -39.03 -6.73 21.04
C ASP A 757 -38.76 -8.12 20.42
N GLU A 758 -38.27 -8.17 19.17
CA GLU A 758 -37.88 -9.43 18.51
C GLU A 758 -36.70 -10.10 19.24
N MET A 759 -35.63 -9.36 19.54
CA MET A 759 -34.45 -9.92 20.19
C MET A 759 -34.73 -10.39 21.63
N CYS A 760 -35.60 -9.70 22.37
CA CYS A 760 -36.07 -10.11 23.68
C CYS A 760 -37.04 -11.31 23.62
N ALA A 761 -37.87 -11.41 22.58
CA ALA A 761 -38.76 -12.56 22.39
C ALA A 761 -38.01 -13.84 21.98
N VAL A 762 -36.89 -13.72 21.25
CA VAL A 762 -36.09 -14.87 20.77
C VAL A 762 -34.99 -15.28 21.75
N PHE A 763 -34.33 -14.32 22.43
CA PHE A 763 -33.16 -14.56 23.28
C PHE A 763 -33.32 -14.12 24.75
N GLY A 764 -34.48 -13.60 25.15
CA GLY A 764 -34.76 -13.13 26.52
C GLY A 764 -34.29 -11.71 26.84
N PRO A 765 -34.57 -11.17 28.04
CA PRO A 765 -34.13 -9.85 28.47
C PRO A 765 -32.59 -9.76 28.63
N SER A 766 -32.03 -8.55 28.58
CA SER A 766 -30.57 -8.32 28.46
C SER A 766 -29.73 -8.61 29.71
N GLU A 767 -30.36 -8.83 30.88
CA GLU A 767 -29.63 -8.89 32.16
C GLU A 767 -29.29 -10.32 32.62
N GLU A 768 -29.92 -11.36 32.04
CA GLU A 768 -29.79 -12.75 32.52
C GLU A 768 -29.02 -13.68 31.56
N SER A 769 -29.05 -13.44 30.24
CA SER A 769 -28.23 -14.20 29.29
C SER A 769 -27.95 -13.42 28.01
N ASN A 770 -26.70 -13.01 27.81
CA ASN A 770 -26.22 -12.54 26.52
C ASN A 770 -25.56 -13.64 25.67
N ASN A 771 -25.80 -14.91 26.00
CA ASN A 771 -25.47 -16.01 25.09
C ASN A 771 -26.56 -16.10 24.00
N LEU A 772 -26.16 -16.20 22.73
CA LEU A 772 -27.09 -16.31 21.60
C LEU A 772 -27.02 -17.72 21.01
N ASP A 773 -28.17 -18.36 20.86
CA ASP A 773 -28.28 -19.59 20.08
C ASP A 773 -28.06 -19.30 18.59
N PHE A 774 -27.12 -20.03 17.97
CA PHE A 774 -26.76 -19.84 16.57
C PHE A 774 -27.86 -20.27 15.59
N ASP A 775 -28.61 -21.34 15.88
CA ASP A 775 -29.66 -21.84 14.99
C ASP A 775 -30.86 -20.90 14.97
N LEU A 776 -31.20 -20.30 16.12
CA LEU A 776 -32.19 -19.22 16.20
C LEU A 776 -31.70 -17.95 15.50
N LEU A 777 -30.42 -17.58 15.67
CA LEU A 777 -29.86 -16.38 15.06
C LEU A 777 -29.71 -16.50 13.53
N ASP A 778 -29.33 -17.65 12.98
CA ASP A 778 -29.17 -17.90 11.55
C ASP A 778 -30.53 -18.02 10.81
N ASN A 779 -31.62 -18.35 11.53
CA ASN A 779 -32.94 -18.54 10.94
C ASN A 779 -33.72 -17.23 10.70
N SER A 780 -33.85 -16.84 9.43
CA SER A 780 -34.59 -15.63 9.01
C SER A 780 -36.11 -15.66 9.25
N GLU A 781 -36.70 -16.81 9.61
CA GLU A 781 -38.09 -16.90 10.07
C GLU A 781 -38.23 -16.57 11.57
N ARG A 782 -37.14 -16.66 12.33
CA ARG A 782 -37.09 -16.33 13.77
C ARG A 782 -36.68 -14.89 14.03
N VAL A 783 -35.81 -14.33 13.17
CA VAL A 783 -35.30 -12.96 13.30
C VAL A 783 -35.51 -12.09 12.04
N PRO A 784 -36.75 -12.00 11.49
CA PRO A 784 -37.03 -11.25 10.26
C PRO A 784 -36.78 -9.74 10.36
N ILE A 785 -37.05 -9.09 11.51
CA ILE A 785 -36.75 -7.67 11.71
C ILE A 785 -35.23 -7.46 11.69
N LEU A 786 -34.45 -8.28 12.41
CA LEU A 786 -32.98 -8.25 12.40
C LEU A 786 -32.41 -8.38 10.98
N GLU A 787 -32.86 -9.37 10.20
CA GLU A 787 -32.46 -9.54 8.80
C GLU A 787 -32.84 -8.31 7.96
N SER A 788 -34.04 -7.74 8.14
CA SER A 788 -34.48 -6.55 7.40
C SER A 788 -33.64 -5.30 7.70
N VAL A 789 -33.22 -5.11 8.97
CA VAL A 789 -32.39 -3.99 9.42
C VAL A 789 -30.98 -4.11 8.86
N VAL A 790 -30.41 -5.32 8.86
CA VAL A 790 -29.08 -5.58 8.25
C VAL A 790 -29.15 -5.42 6.72
N ALA A 791 -30.14 -6.01 6.05
CA ALA A 791 -30.30 -5.93 4.59
C ALA A 791 -30.47 -4.49 4.08
N GLU A 792 -31.30 -3.69 4.76
CA GLU A 792 -31.54 -2.29 4.40
C GLU A 792 -30.33 -1.40 4.69
N THR A 793 -29.62 -1.64 5.78
CA THR A 793 -28.36 -0.93 6.07
C THR A 793 -27.34 -1.20 4.97
N MET A 794 -27.16 -2.47 4.57
CA MET A 794 -26.25 -2.82 3.48
C MET A 794 -26.69 -2.25 2.12
N ARG A 795 -28.00 -2.09 1.88
CA ARG A 795 -28.55 -1.42 0.67
C ARG A 795 -28.24 0.08 0.63
N CYS A 796 -28.44 0.79 1.75
CA CYS A 796 -28.37 2.24 1.81
C CYS A 796 -26.95 2.78 2.00
N ALA A 797 -26.11 2.11 2.80
CA ALA A 797 -24.81 2.60 3.22
C ALA A 797 -23.76 2.64 2.09
N GLY A 798 -23.88 1.77 1.08
CA GLY A 798 -22.93 1.68 -0.05
C GLY A 798 -21.51 1.33 0.40
N VAL A 799 -21.38 0.43 1.40
CA VAL A 799 -20.15 0.31 2.21
C VAL A 799 -18.90 0.01 1.38
N ALA A 800 -18.97 -0.67 0.23
CA ALA A 800 -17.83 -0.90 -0.66
C ALA A 800 -17.78 0.12 -1.82
N ALA A 801 -16.88 1.10 -1.73
CA ALA A 801 -16.79 2.22 -2.67
C ALA A 801 -15.44 2.25 -3.40
N ILE A 802 -15.46 2.06 -4.72
CA ILE A 802 -14.30 2.26 -5.61
C ILE A 802 -14.49 3.58 -6.34
N ILE A 803 -13.40 4.34 -6.52
CA ILE A 803 -13.47 5.82 -6.49
C ILE A 803 -13.50 6.50 -7.88
N ALA A 804 -14.24 7.63 -7.92
CA ALA A 804 -14.01 8.82 -8.76
C ALA A 804 -13.90 10.12 -7.90
N ARG A 805 -13.71 11.31 -8.49
CA ARG A 805 -13.42 12.59 -7.77
C ARG A 805 -14.14 13.81 -8.36
N ASP A 806 -14.50 14.80 -7.52
CA ASP A 806 -13.87 16.15 -7.53
C ASP A 806 -14.29 17.01 -6.31
N ARG A 807 -13.40 17.94 -5.91
CA ARG A 807 -13.68 19.36 -5.57
C ARG A 807 -12.34 20.09 -5.28
N GLU A 808 -12.07 21.32 -5.70
CA GLU A 808 -12.89 22.28 -6.48
C GLU A 808 -12.09 22.97 -7.61
N ARG A 809 -12.64 22.97 -8.83
CA ARG A 809 -13.17 24.21 -9.47
C ARG A 809 -14.03 23.86 -10.70
N GLN A 810 -15.01 24.72 -11.00
CA GLN A 810 -16.19 24.37 -11.79
C GLN A 810 -15.91 23.95 -13.25
N LEU A 811 -16.29 22.72 -13.61
CA LEU A 811 -16.80 22.34 -14.94
C LEU A 811 -17.86 21.24 -14.78
N ARG A 812 -18.97 21.31 -15.53
CA ARG A 812 -20.18 20.51 -15.27
C ARG A 812 -20.28 19.22 -16.10
N VAL A 813 -19.97 18.07 -15.50
CA VAL A 813 -20.71 16.80 -15.73
C VAL A 813 -20.83 16.08 -14.39
N LEU A 814 -22.05 15.82 -13.92
CA LEU A 814 -22.30 15.09 -12.68
C LEU A 814 -22.55 13.60 -12.97
N ILE A 815 -21.58 12.77 -12.63
CA ILE A 815 -21.80 11.35 -12.30
C ILE A 815 -21.34 11.20 -10.83
N PRO A 816 -22.20 10.69 -9.92
CA PRO A 816 -21.80 10.47 -8.52
C PRO A 816 -20.54 9.60 -8.41
N THR A 817 -19.68 9.93 -7.45
CA THR A 817 -18.30 9.40 -7.35
C THR A 817 -18.18 8.10 -6.54
N SER A 818 -19.21 7.77 -5.78
CA SER A 818 -19.32 6.56 -4.96
C SER A 818 -19.78 5.35 -5.79
N ASP A 819 -19.37 4.18 -5.32
CA ASP A 819 -19.88 2.86 -5.73
C ASP A 819 -19.65 2.53 -7.22
N ILE A 820 -18.47 1.99 -7.49
CA ILE A 820 -18.05 1.50 -8.80
C ILE A 820 -17.66 0.02 -8.64
N VAL A 821 -18.08 -0.87 -9.53
CA VAL A 821 -17.53 -2.22 -9.63
C VAL A 821 -16.92 -2.36 -11.02
N LEU A 822 -15.59 -2.50 -11.05
CA LEU A 822 -14.83 -2.51 -12.30
C LEU A 822 -14.53 -3.95 -12.72
N PHE A 823 -14.64 -4.18 -14.03
CA PHE A 823 -14.28 -5.44 -14.68
C PHE A 823 -13.55 -5.16 -15.99
N SER A 824 -12.71 -6.09 -16.43
CA SER A 824 -12.10 -6.02 -17.77
C SER A 824 -12.74 -7.02 -18.71
N VAL A 825 -13.08 -6.55 -19.90
CA VAL A 825 -13.63 -7.36 -20.99
C VAL A 825 -12.52 -8.25 -21.57
N LEU A 826 -12.66 -9.57 -21.44
CA LEU A 826 -11.61 -10.55 -21.77
C LEU A 826 -11.54 -10.89 -23.27
N GLN A 827 -12.63 -10.68 -24.00
CA GLN A 827 -12.81 -10.93 -25.44
C GLN A 827 -13.75 -9.87 -26.05
N ASP A 828 -13.72 -9.67 -27.37
CA ASP A 828 -14.65 -8.75 -28.04
C ASP A 828 -16.11 -9.22 -27.84
N GLU A 829 -17.00 -8.32 -27.38
CA GLU A 829 -18.32 -8.65 -26.86
C GLU A 829 -19.43 -7.70 -27.35
N VAL A 830 -20.69 -8.10 -27.15
CA VAL A 830 -21.87 -7.25 -27.37
C VAL A 830 -22.63 -7.05 -26.07
N ILE A 831 -22.75 -5.79 -25.65
CA ILE A 831 -23.46 -5.36 -24.44
C ILE A 831 -24.58 -4.42 -24.87
N LEU A 832 -25.83 -4.76 -24.52
CA LEU A 832 -27.06 -4.04 -24.91
C LEU A 832 -27.07 -3.60 -26.40
N GLY A 833 -26.69 -4.52 -27.29
CA GLY A 833 -26.64 -4.30 -28.74
C GLY A 833 -25.46 -3.46 -29.26
N ARG A 834 -24.47 -3.12 -28.42
CA ARG A 834 -23.28 -2.35 -28.80
C ARG A 834 -21.99 -3.16 -28.63
N HIS A 835 -21.09 -3.05 -29.61
CA HIS A 835 -19.79 -3.71 -29.57
C HIS A 835 -18.85 -3.08 -28.54
N VAL A 836 -18.25 -3.92 -27.69
CA VAL A 836 -17.28 -3.55 -26.65
C VAL A 836 -16.03 -4.44 -26.80
N PRO A 837 -14.87 -3.87 -27.16
CA PRO A 837 -13.68 -4.67 -27.48
C PRO A 837 -12.92 -5.17 -26.24
N LYS A 838 -12.15 -6.25 -26.42
CA LYS A 838 -11.16 -6.81 -25.50
C LYS A 838 -10.29 -5.70 -24.88
N GLY A 839 -10.15 -5.72 -23.56
CA GLY A 839 -9.40 -4.72 -22.78
C GLY A 839 -10.19 -3.45 -22.42
N ALA A 840 -11.42 -3.27 -22.90
CA ALA A 840 -12.31 -2.24 -22.37
C ALA A 840 -12.63 -2.48 -20.88
N GLN A 841 -12.84 -1.40 -20.14
CA GLN A 841 -13.23 -1.47 -18.73
C GLN A 841 -14.75 -1.31 -18.60
N LEU A 842 -15.41 -2.29 -18.01
CA LEU A 842 -16.80 -2.14 -17.58
C LEU A 842 -16.85 -1.54 -16.18
N MET A 843 -17.90 -0.78 -15.92
CA MET A 843 -18.19 -0.13 -14.66
C MET A 843 -19.68 -0.33 -14.34
N PHE A 844 -19.95 -1.03 -13.24
CA PHE A 844 -21.29 -1.12 -12.64
C PHE A 844 -21.37 -0.23 -11.40
N THR A 845 -22.56 0.17 -10.98
CA THR A 845 -22.73 1.15 -9.89
C THR A 845 -23.78 0.72 -8.88
N THR A 846 -23.35 0.17 -7.73
CA THR A 846 -24.27 -0.36 -6.70
C THR A 846 -25.19 0.71 -6.12
N LYS A 847 -24.71 1.94 -5.94
CA LYS A 847 -25.51 3.07 -5.46
C LYS A 847 -26.59 3.53 -6.43
N LEU A 848 -26.34 3.49 -7.74
CA LEU A 848 -27.38 3.84 -8.72
C LEU A 848 -28.46 2.76 -8.80
N MET A 849 -28.11 1.49 -8.58
CA MET A 849 -29.09 0.41 -8.45
C MET A 849 -29.85 0.49 -7.12
N SER A 850 -29.17 0.69 -6.00
CA SER A 850 -29.82 0.75 -4.68
C SER A 850 -30.68 2.00 -4.51
N GLN A 851 -30.32 3.13 -5.12
CA GLN A 851 -31.12 4.36 -5.16
C GLN A 851 -32.02 4.46 -6.40
N SER A 852 -32.18 3.38 -7.19
CA SER A 852 -33.00 3.40 -8.40
C SER A 852 -34.49 3.52 -8.07
N GLU A 853 -35.08 4.65 -8.42
CA GLU A 853 -36.51 4.92 -8.27
C GLU A 853 -37.39 3.98 -9.14
N THR A 854 -36.81 3.32 -10.17
CA THR A 854 -37.54 2.32 -11.00
C THR A 854 -37.60 0.94 -10.36
N GLU A 855 -36.65 0.61 -9.47
CA GLU A 855 -36.53 -0.72 -8.86
C GLU A 855 -37.05 -0.74 -7.42
N TRP A 856 -36.81 0.36 -6.66
CA TRP A 856 -37.11 0.48 -5.24
C TRP A 856 -38.23 1.49 -4.91
N GLY A 857 -38.84 2.08 -5.93
CA GLY A 857 -39.92 3.07 -5.79
C GLY A 857 -39.43 4.49 -5.46
N PRO A 858 -40.36 5.46 -5.31
CA PRO A 858 -40.00 6.88 -5.12
C PRO A 858 -39.22 7.15 -3.83
N ASP A 859 -39.33 6.27 -2.84
CA ASP A 859 -38.60 6.33 -1.57
C ASP A 859 -37.26 5.57 -1.58
N ALA A 860 -36.72 5.20 -2.75
CA ALA A 860 -35.47 4.44 -2.89
C ALA A 860 -34.29 4.96 -2.05
N LYS A 861 -34.22 6.27 -1.79
CA LYS A 861 -33.14 6.90 -0.99
C LYS A 861 -33.37 6.87 0.52
N ALA A 862 -34.55 6.46 0.99
CA ALA A 862 -34.88 6.34 2.40
C ALA A 862 -34.53 4.95 2.94
N TRP A 863 -33.93 4.91 4.12
CA TRP A 863 -33.69 3.69 4.89
C TRP A 863 -35.01 3.25 5.56
N ARG A 864 -35.59 2.13 5.10
CA ARG A 864 -36.87 1.58 5.56
C ARG A 864 -36.81 0.04 5.58
N PRO A 865 -36.35 -0.59 6.68
CA PRO A 865 -36.17 -2.04 6.77
C PRO A 865 -37.37 -2.88 6.32
N ASN A 866 -38.59 -2.42 6.62
CA ASN A 866 -39.84 -3.10 6.28
C ASN A 866 -40.04 -3.38 4.77
N ARG A 867 -39.25 -2.77 3.85
CA ARG A 867 -39.28 -3.14 2.43
C ARG A 867 -38.76 -4.56 2.15
N TRP A 868 -38.02 -5.15 3.10
CA TRP A 868 -37.52 -6.52 3.05
C TRP A 868 -38.48 -7.53 3.70
N LEU A 869 -39.67 -7.09 4.11
CA LEU A 869 -40.69 -7.95 4.72
C LEU A 869 -41.85 -8.15 3.74
N ASN A 870 -42.33 -9.38 3.64
CA ASN A 870 -43.59 -9.71 2.97
C ASN A 870 -44.79 -9.23 3.82
N SER A 871 -46.00 -9.30 3.26
CA SER A 871 -47.25 -8.91 3.93
C SER A 871 -47.62 -9.76 5.15
N ASP A 872 -46.98 -10.92 5.32
CA ASP A 872 -47.07 -11.82 6.48
C ASP A 872 -45.98 -11.55 7.54
N GLY A 873 -45.07 -10.61 7.29
CA GLY A 873 -43.91 -10.30 8.13
C GLY A 873 -42.66 -11.16 7.86
N ALA A 874 -42.71 -12.12 6.94
CA ALA A 874 -41.55 -12.97 6.63
C ALA A 874 -40.46 -12.20 5.86
N PHE A 875 -39.18 -12.46 6.18
CA PHE A 875 -38.06 -11.81 5.50
C PHE A 875 -37.89 -12.31 4.06
N ASN A 876 -37.90 -11.38 3.11
CA ASN A 876 -37.80 -11.62 1.68
C ASN A 876 -36.43 -11.18 1.14
N ARG A 877 -35.49 -12.13 1.05
CA ARG A 877 -34.14 -11.92 0.48
C ARG A 877 -34.14 -11.49 -1.01
N LEU A 878 -35.28 -11.59 -1.71
CA LEU A 878 -35.44 -11.22 -3.13
C LEU A 878 -36.19 -9.90 -3.34
N ALA A 879 -36.45 -9.12 -2.28
CA ALA A 879 -37.28 -7.90 -2.32
C ALA A 879 -36.80 -6.77 -3.26
N GLY A 880 -35.55 -6.81 -3.74
CA GLY A 880 -35.07 -5.89 -4.79
C GLY A 880 -33.60 -6.08 -5.17
N PRO A 881 -33.10 -5.34 -6.18
CA PRO A 881 -31.74 -5.50 -6.69
C PRO A 881 -30.68 -4.92 -5.75
N SER A 882 -30.19 -5.76 -4.83
CA SER A 882 -29.11 -5.43 -3.89
C SER A 882 -28.00 -6.48 -3.96
N ILE A 883 -26.76 -6.04 -4.18
CA ILE A 883 -25.56 -6.90 -4.23
C ILE A 883 -24.39 -6.29 -3.41
N PRO A 884 -24.59 -5.98 -2.11
CA PRO A 884 -23.61 -5.28 -1.29
C PRO A 884 -22.31 -6.08 -1.05
N PHE A 885 -22.35 -7.39 -1.31
CA PHE A 885 -21.22 -8.32 -1.22
C PHE A 885 -20.68 -8.75 -2.61
N GLY A 886 -21.11 -8.08 -3.68
CA GLY A 886 -20.85 -8.49 -5.06
C GLY A 886 -21.66 -9.71 -5.51
N ALA A 887 -21.25 -10.32 -6.62
CA ALA A 887 -21.91 -11.49 -7.22
C ALA A 887 -20.91 -12.37 -7.99
N GLY A 888 -21.33 -13.58 -8.37
CA GLY A 888 -20.50 -14.56 -9.07
C GLY A 888 -19.32 -15.08 -8.23
N GLN A 889 -18.32 -15.68 -8.89
CA GLN A 889 -17.16 -16.28 -8.23
C GLN A 889 -16.37 -15.29 -7.34
N ARG A 890 -16.41 -13.99 -7.67
CA ARG A 890 -15.72 -12.91 -6.96
C ARG A 890 -16.53 -12.27 -5.82
N SER A 891 -17.64 -12.88 -5.40
CA SER A 891 -18.38 -12.45 -4.20
C SER A 891 -17.50 -12.43 -2.95
N CYS A 892 -17.86 -11.57 -1.99
CA CYS A 892 -17.14 -11.38 -0.75
C CYS A 892 -17.05 -12.71 0.02
N PHE A 893 -15.82 -13.19 0.22
CA PHE A 893 -15.56 -14.45 0.91
C PHE A 893 -16.14 -14.44 2.34
N GLY A 894 -15.90 -13.34 3.07
CA GLY A 894 -16.37 -13.15 4.43
C GLY A 894 -17.85 -12.83 4.59
N GLN A 895 -18.69 -12.87 3.53
CA GLN A 895 -20.10 -12.44 3.59
C GLN A 895 -20.88 -13.06 4.77
N ARG A 896 -20.72 -14.37 5.01
CA ARG A 896 -21.42 -15.06 6.09
C ARG A 896 -20.94 -14.63 7.47
N LEU A 897 -19.62 -14.49 7.66
CA LEU A 897 -19.05 -14.01 8.92
C LEU A 897 -19.43 -12.54 9.19
N ALA A 898 -19.40 -11.67 8.18
CA ALA A 898 -19.80 -10.27 8.32
C ALA A 898 -21.29 -10.14 8.67
N ILE A 899 -22.19 -10.89 8.01
CA ILE A 899 -23.62 -10.92 8.36
C ILE A 899 -23.82 -11.48 9.78
N LEU A 900 -23.13 -12.56 10.16
CA LEU A 900 -23.21 -13.11 11.51
C LEU A 900 -22.72 -12.13 12.58
N GLN A 901 -21.60 -11.44 12.34
CA GLN A 901 -21.09 -10.39 13.23
C GLN A 901 -22.11 -9.25 13.36
N LEU A 902 -22.60 -8.69 12.24
CA LEU A 902 -23.61 -7.63 12.27
C LEU A 902 -24.88 -8.05 13.03
N LYS A 903 -25.38 -9.27 12.78
CA LYS A 903 -26.54 -9.84 13.51
C LYS A 903 -26.26 -10.02 15.00
N THR A 904 -25.09 -10.53 15.38
CA THR A 904 -24.69 -10.76 16.79
C THR A 904 -24.52 -9.45 17.56
N TYR A 905 -23.75 -8.49 17.03
CA TYR A 905 -23.59 -7.17 17.63
C TYR A 905 -24.93 -6.47 17.76
N LEU A 906 -25.75 -6.47 16.71
CA LEU A 906 -27.06 -5.82 16.72
C LEU A 906 -28.02 -6.48 17.72
N ALA A 907 -28.08 -7.80 17.78
CA ALA A 907 -28.93 -8.53 18.72
C ALA A 907 -28.60 -8.22 20.18
N ILE A 908 -27.32 -8.26 20.55
CA ILE A 908 -26.86 -7.99 21.93
C ILE A 908 -26.98 -6.50 22.28
N ILE A 909 -26.61 -5.58 21.38
CA ILE A 909 -26.63 -4.14 21.67
C ILE A 909 -28.06 -3.58 21.70
N SER A 910 -28.97 -4.03 20.82
CA SER A 910 -30.38 -3.56 20.83
C SER A 910 -31.17 -4.07 22.05
N ARG A 911 -30.83 -5.24 22.60
CA ARG A 911 -31.34 -5.69 23.91
C ARG A 911 -30.86 -4.77 25.05
N ALA A 912 -29.61 -4.29 24.99
CA ALA A 912 -29.00 -3.49 26.06
C ALA A 912 -29.32 -1.98 26.02
N PHE A 913 -29.46 -1.37 24.84
CA PHE A 913 -29.57 0.08 24.68
C PHE A 913 -30.62 0.53 23.66
N PHE A 914 -31.26 1.66 23.97
CA PHE A 914 -31.98 2.51 23.04
C PHE A 914 -31.08 3.70 22.63
N PHE A 915 -31.20 4.13 21.37
CA PHE A 915 -30.40 5.19 20.77
C PHE A 915 -31.25 6.44 20.58
N LYS A 916 -30.97 7.49 21.35
CA LYS A 916 -31.65 8.78 21.22
C LYS A 916 -31.09 9.55 20.01
N PRO A 917 -31.86 10.47 19.41
CA PRO A 917 -31.33 11.46 18.47
C PRO A 917 -30.17 12.25 19.07
N VAL A 918 -29.16 12.54 18.26
CA VAL A 918 -27.95 13.27 18.71
C VAL A 918 -28.11 14.80 18.55
N PRO A 919 -27.31 15.61 19.28
CA PRO A 919 -27.31 17.07 19.14
C PRO A 919 -27.05 17.54 17.68
N PRO A 920 -27.69 18.63 17.21
CA PRO A 920 -27.56 19.10 15.82
C PRO A 920 -26.11 19.46 15.39
N GLU A 921 -25.25 19.77 16.36
CA GLU A 921 -23.81 20.03 16.19
C GLU A 921 -23.01 18.80 15.72
N VAL A 922 -23.54 17.58 15.86
CA VAL A 922 -22.90 16.32 15.44
C VAL A 922 -23.74 15.48 14.46
N ASP A 923 -24.93 15.92 14.06
CA ASP A 923 -25.79 15.18 13.13
C ASP A 923 -25.44 15.41 11.63
N ASP A 924 -24.15 15.29 11.28
CA ASP A 924 -23.70 15.41 9.90
C ASP A 924 -23.91 14.09 9.13
N TRP A 925 -24.78 14.13 8.11
CA TRP A 925 -25.06 13.02 7.19
C TRP A 925 -24.15 12.97 5.97
N GLY A 926 -23.15 13.86 5.89
CA GLY A 926 -22.12 13.84 4.87
C GLY A 926 -21.34 12.52 4.84
N VAL A 927 -20.97 12.09 3.63
CA VAL A 927 -20.16 10.88 3.41
C VAL A 927 -18.68 11.25 3.28
N VAL A 928 -17.81 10.37 3.76
CA VAL A 928 -16.37 10.37 3.48
C VAL A 928 -16.07 9.16 2.60
N GLU A 929 -15.90 9.41 1.29
CA GLU A 929 -15.73 8.35 0.27
C GLU A 929 -14.26 7.91 0.21
N VAL A 930 -14.03 6.68 0.67
CA VAL A 930 -12.71 6.08 0.95
C VAL A 930 -12.63 4.76 0.15
N VAL A 931 -11.94 3.72 0.63
CA VAL A 931 -12.19 2.32 0.21
C VAL A 931 -13.63 1.91 0.51
N THR A 932 -14.16 2.50 1.58
CA THR A 932 -15.51 2.33 2.06
C THR A 932 -16.25 3.66 2.06
N SER A 933 -17.58 3.59 1.90
CA SER A 933 -18.47 4.72 2.19
C SER A 933 -18.69 4.77 3.70
N ARG A 934 -18.19 5.79 4.40
CA ARG A 934 -18.41 5.97 5.86
C ARG A 934 -19.05 7.33 6.17
N PRO A 935 -19.81 7.47 7.27
CA PRO A 935 -20.33 8.77 7.69
C PRO A 935 -19.18 9.71 8.10
N ARG A 936 -19.36 11.01 7.89
CA ARG A 936 -18.40 12.05 8.34
C ARG A 936 -18.43 12.20 9.86
N MET A 937 -19.63 12.20 10.44
CA MET A 937 -19.85 12.14 11.89
C MET A 937 -20.80 10.98 12.20
N CYS A 938 -20.37 10.12 13.12
CA CYS A 938 -21.18 9.09 13.75
C CYS A 938 -21.06 9.30 15.25
N TYR A 939 -22.15 9.69 15.88
CA TYR A 939 -22.26 9.86 17.33
C TYR A 939 -23.47 9.04 17.79
N VAL A 940 -23.45 8.58 19.04
CA VAL A 940 -24.58 7.92 19.69
C VAL A 940 -24.87 8.60 21.02
N SER A 941 -26.15 8.80 21.31
CA SER A 941 -26.68 9.09 22.64
C SER A 941 -27.41 7.84 23.11
N LEU A 942 -27.02 7.30 24.27
CA LEU A 942 -27.54 6.03 24.78
C LEU A 942 -28.57 6.26 25.88
N GLU A 943 -29.51 5.31 25.97
CA GLU A 943 -30.52 5.21 27.01
C GLU A 943 -30.71 3.72 27.32
N ARG A 944 -30.97 3.36 28.59
CA ARG A 944 -31.31 1.98 28.94
C ARG A 944 -32.81 1.75 28.76
N TRP A 945 -33.19 0.55 28.35
CA TRP A 945 -34.58 0.11 28.34
C TRP A 945 -35.11 0.05 29.79
N ASP A 946 -36.22 0.73 30.07
CA ASP A 946 -36.85 0.76 31.40
C ASP A 946 -37.91 -0.36 31.49
N PRO A 947 -37.73 -1.39 32.33
CA PRO A 947 -38.70 -2.47 32.46
C PRO A 947 -40.04 -2.05 33.10
N LYS A 948 -40.18 -0.79 33.55
CA LYS A 948 -41.43 -0.22 34.08
C LYS A 948 -42.13 0.77 33.16
N ASN A 949 -41.42 1.30 32.15
CA ASN A 949 -41.98 2.19 31.14
C ASN A 949 -41.65 1.63 29.74
N GLY A 950 -42.58 0.87 29.16
CA GLY A 950 -42.59 0.64 27.71
C GLY A 950 -42.70 1.99 27.01
N SER A 951 -41.60 2.41 26.37
CA SER A 951 -41.25 3.83 26.17
C SER A 951 -41.98 4.54 25.04
#